data_AF-A0A8H3WNR5-F1
#
_entry.id   AF-A0A8H3WNR5-F1
#
_cell.length_a   1.000
_cell.length_b   1.000
_cell.length_c   1.000
_cell.angle_alpha   90.00
_cell.angle_beta   90.00
_cell.angle_gamma   90.00
#
_symmetry.space_group_name_H-M   'P 1'
#
loop_
_entity.id
_entity.type
_entity.pdbx_description
1 polymer ?
#
loop_
_entity_poly.entity_id
_entity_poly.type
_entity_poly.pdbx_seq_one_letter_code
_entity_poly.pdbx_strand_id
1 'polypeptide(L)'
;MMARTRRGVKFPHKTNGHADGRRSSFSDVSEDGSPSKIKTGAALQNISEQPQSPEDEKRAEYEKKKANFLTRTFWTLVMFVGFFAALVMGHLYIICIITAIQIISFKEVIAIASVPSRARQLRSSKSLNWYWLATTMYFLYGETVIYYFKHIVLVDKVLLPLATHHRFISFILYIFGFVFFVTSLQAGHYRFQFTQFAWTHMALYLIVVQAHFIMNNVFEGMIWFFLPAAMVITNDIWAYLVGITFGRTQLIKLSPKKTVEGFVGAWIMTIVFGMLLTNLLMRSSFFICPVTDLAANIFTGLECTRNPVFNLKTYRLPPLFFLPPNMNESLSLTMAPVQFHTLVLATFASLIAPFGGFFASGLKRTFKIKDFGDSIPGHGGMTDRMDCQFIMGFFTYMYYHSFIAINKASLGSVMEMAVTGLTVEEQLELVRGMGRYLSNQGVWGDEVYYSMPRQGSAGQAVKDLTWGFRTASNTGSVVCHDAESVLGDSSDVHEKNECLRVPGCKSGLRARWCRKLALSRPSEHWTGPVSGFRSSLEKRSRSYLISPPATPLRPDFPVQNGCLTFAPICVNRHIASTPTSSSDEHLQARRLASSTRDQNLHDRNTLGRPLLTHARHRVRISASLWKTFNMAPSATIDTAPAVGGTAVVPKEASHSKHGHELQNKTPLQAMSHGDVVLAGIPKFPDFASQRQWQLEHMAAAFRHWSREGYVEGMSGHISVRDPEIHDAFWTNPLGKHFGLLKASDMILVNLDGAVIGGNRTKPPNTAGFLIHAAVHKARPDVHAVCHCHSMYGKAWSVFGRRLEMLTQDACKFRGDAHSVYNSYGGVVLGPEEGEMIAEALGPKGKACILRNHGLLTVGQTVDEAAFLYTSMERQCRVQLLAEAAAANGLPKVLVTDEEAQFNFDVESDPEICYCEFQVYYDLEDELSGGAFKN
;
A
#
# COMPACT_ATOMS: atom_id res chain seq x y z
N MET A 1 42.84 61.41 -9.05
CA MET A 1 41.79 61.93 -9.97
C MET A 1 40.49 61.97 -9.16
N MET A 2 39.80 63.10 -8.96
CA MET A 2 39.03 63.89 -9.96
C MET A 2 37.99 63.05 -10.72
N ALA A 3 36.69 63.36 -10.74
CA ALA A 3 35.88 64.38 -10.05
C ALA A 3 34.37 63.95 -10.08
N ARG A 4 33.33 64.65 -9.62
CA ARG A 4 33.13 66.00 -9.02
C ARG A 4 31.79 66.00 -8.24
N THR A 5 31.67 66.67 -7.09
CA THR A 5 30.39 66.78 -6.32
C THR A 5 30.16 68.18 -5.71
N ARG A 6 28.94 68.71 -5.81
CA ARG A 6 28.35 69.79 -4.96
C ARG A 6 26.84 69.50 -4.83
N ARG A 7 26.20 69.43 -3.66
CA ARG A 7 26.08 70.31 -2.47
C ARG A 7 24.99 71.39 -2.60
N GLY A 8 23.96 71.27 -1.77
CA GLY A 8 22.92 72.26 -1.44
C GLY A 8 22.17 71.77 -0.18
N VAL A 9 21.84 72.64 0.78
CA VAL A 9 21.47 72.24 2.16
C VAL A 9 20.46 73.20 2.82
N LYS A 10 19.43 72.66 3.49
CA LYS A 10 18.94 73.07 4.85
C LYS A 10 17.68 72.31 5.29
N PHE A 11 17.55 72.07 6.61
CA PHE A 11 16.30 71.71 7.31
C PHE A 11 15.67 73.00 7.90
N PRO A 12 14.36 72.99 8.27
CA PRO A 12 14.01 72.68 9.68
C PRO A 12 12.68 71.92 9.91
N HIS A 13 12.61 71.25 11.07
CA HIS A 13 11.48 70.89 11.95
C HIS A 13 10.08 70.43 11.45
N LYS A 14 9.53 69.44 12.19
CA LYS A 14 8.11 69.05 12.21
C LYS A 14 7.27 69.99 13.09
N THR A 15 5.99 70.13 12.74
CA THR A 15 4.84 70.18 13.67
C THR A 15 3.71 69.26 13.14
N ASN A 16 2.75 68.88 13.99
CA ASN A 16 1.64 67.97 13.65
C ASN A 16 0.36 68.76 13.27
N GLY A 17 -0.56 68.17 12.50
CA GLY A 17 -1.93 68.71 12.39
C GLY A 17 -2.80 68.24 11.22
N HIS A 18 -3.32 67.00 11.28
CA HIS A 18 -4.49 66.44 10.55
C HIS A 18 -4.81 66.84 9.09
N ALA A 19 -4.77 65.81 8.22
CA ALA A 19 -5.47 65.75 6.93
C ALA A 19 -6.87 65.09 7.11
N ASP A 20 -7.76 64.97 6.10
CA ASP A 20 -7.59 65.20 4.65
C ASP A 20 -8.91 65.62 3.95
N GLY A 21 -8.82 66.09 2.69
CA GLY A 21 -9.88 66.73 1.91
C GLY A 21 -10.42 65.96 0.69
N ARG A 22 -11.10 66.69 -0.21
CA ARG A 22 -11.92 66.16 -1.32
C ARG A 22 -11.32 66.37 -2.73
N ARG A 23 -11.30 65.29 -3.52
CA ARG A 23 -11.84 65.16 -4.91
C ARG A 23 -11.14 65.86 -6.11
N SER A 24 -11.26 65.21 -7.29
CA SER A 24 -11.03 65.70 -8.69
C SER A 24 -9.55 65.76 -9.16
N SER A 25 -9.17 65.67 -10.45
CA SER A 25 -9.93 65.45 -11.71
C SER A 25 -9.04 64.81 -12.84
N PHE A 26 -9.64 64.58 -14.02
CA PHE A 26 -9.14 64.51 -15.45
C PHE A 26 -7.62 64.65 -15.79
N SER A 27 -7.03 64.18 -16.92
CA SER A 27 -7.48 63.42 -18.13
C SER A 27 -6.28 62.96 -19.03
N ASP A 28 -6.57 62.41 -20.23
CA ASP A 28 -5.74 62.40 -21.48
C ASP A 28 -4.65 61.29 -21.71
N VAL A 29 -4.32 60.80 -22.94
CA VAL A 29 -4.90 60.95 -24.32
C VAL A 29 -4.48 59.79 -25.27
N SER A 30 -5.35 59.47 -26.28
CA SER A 30 -5.19 58.71 -27.57
C SER A 30 -4.38 57.37 -27.63
N GLU A 31 -4.37 56.51 -28.67
CA GLU A 31 -4.78 56.51 -30.11
C GLU A 31 -4.79 55.02 -30.61
N ASP A 32 -5.18 54.60 -31.82
CA ASP A 32 -6.48 54.63 -32.55
C ASP A 32 -6.58 53.35 -33.46
N GLY A 33 -7.67 53.12 -34.22
CA GLY A 33 -7.68 52.22 -35.40
C GLY A 33 -9.05 51.63 -35.80
N SER A 34 -9.61 52.07 -36.94
CA SER A 34 -10.86 51.54 -37.53
C SER A 34 -10.63 50.48 -38.63
N PRO A 35 -11.66 49.71 -39.05
CA PRO A 35 -12.30 50.08 -40.33
C PRO A 35 -13.83 49.85 -40.46
N SER A 36 -14.41 50.58 -41.43
CA SER A 36 -15.64 50.36 -42.23
C SER A 36 -16.95 49.85 -41.59
N LYS A 37 -17.98 50.72 -41.66
CA LYS A 37 -19.40 50.32 -41.79
C LYS A 37 -19.79 50.23 -43.27
N ILE A 38 -20.60 49.23 -43.64
CA ILE A 38 -21.48 49.31 -44.82
C ILE A 38 -22.85 49.82 -44.37
N LYS A 39 -23.53 50.59 -45.23
CA LYS A 39 -24.83 51.22 -44.92
C LYS A 39 -25.99 50.24 -45.14
N THR A 40 -26.98 50.30 -44.27
CA THR A 40 -28.40 50.14 -44.63
C THR A 40 -29.19 51.08 -43.72
N GLY A 41 -30.14 51.82 -44.29
CA GLY A 41 -30.89 52.85 -43.57
C GLY A 41 -32.34 52.45 -43.34
N ALA A 42 -32.86 52.75 -42.16
CA ALA A 42 -34.29 52.83 -41.86
C ALA A 42 -34.52 54.08 -41.01
N ALA A 43 -35.73 54.64 -41.09
CA ALA A 43 -36.03 56.00 -40.63
C ALA A 43 -35.92 56.20 -39.10
N LEU A 44 -35.69 57.46 -38.69
CA LEU A 44 -36.08 57.90 -37.35
C LEU A 44 -37.61 57.88 -37.24
N GLN A 45 -38.11 57.44 -36.08
CA GLN A 45 -39.26 58.11 -35.47
C GLN A 45 -38.86 58.49 -34.04
N ASN A 46 -39.13 59.75 -33.68
CA ASN A 46 -38.86 60.26 -32.34
C ASN A 46 -39.94 59.74 -31.38
N ILE A 47 -39.53 58.98 -30.36
CA ILE A 47 -40.28 58.86 -29.12
C ILE A 47 -39.54 59.71 -28.09
N SER A 48 -40.22 60.69 -27.50
CA SER A 48 -39.63 61.49 -26.43
C SER A 48 -39.70 60.72 -25.11
N GLU A 49 -38.55 60.37 -24.55
CA GLU A 49 -38.48 59.94 -23.16
C GLU A 49 -38.80 61.13 -22.25
N GLN A 50 -39.99 61.10 -21.64
CA GLN A 50 -40.27 61.97 -20.49
C GLN A 50 -39.46 61.49 -19.27
N PRO A 51 -39.04 62.39 -18.37
CA PRO A 51 -38.38 61.99 -17.12
C PRO A 51 -39.34 61.16 -16.27
N GLN A 52 -38.95 59.92 -15.96
CA GLN A 52 -39.74 59.01 -15.12
C GLN A 52 -39.95 59.58 -13.71
N SER A 53 -41.11 59.32 -13.11
CA SER A 53 -41.38 59.81 -11.75
C SER A 53 -40.61 58.99 -10.70
N PRO A 54 -40.33 59.56 -9.51
CA PRO A 54 -39.75 58.82 -8.39
C PRO A 54 -40.63 57.69 -7.83
N GLU A 55 -41.88 57.56 -8.28
CA GLU A 55 -42.77 56.45 -7.95
C GLU A 55 -42.70 55.35 -9.01
N ASP A 56 -42.58 55.70 -10.30
CA ASP A 56 -42.32 54.75 -11.37
C ASP A 56 -40.98 54.04 -11.21
N GLU A 57 -39.92 54.75 -10.80
CA GLU A 57 -38.62 54.15 -10.53
C GLU A 57 -38.69 53.13 -9.37
N LYS A 58 -39.38 53.48 -8.27
CA LYS A 58 -39.63 52.55 -7.15
C LYS A 58 -40.49 51.36 -7.57
N ARG A 59 -41.50 51.57 -8.41
CA ARG A 59 -42.39 50.51 -8.91
C ARG A 59 -41.65 49.57 -9.86
N ALA A 60 -40.78 50.10 -10.71
CA ALA A 60 -39.88 49.32 -11.55
C ALA A 60 -38.85 48.55 -10.71
N GLU A 61 -38.30 49.15 -9.66
CA GLU A 61 -37.39 48.45 -8.73
C GLU A 61 -38.12 47.34 -7.95
N TYR A 62 -39.38 47.56 -7.54
CA TYR A 62 -40.22 46.54 -6.90
C TYR A 62 -40.55 45.38 -7.84
N GLU A 63 -41.03 45.65 -9.06
CA GLU A 63 -41.32 44.60 -10.04
C GLU A 63 -40.03 43.86 -10.46
N LYS A 64 -38.89 44.54 -10.53
CA LYS A 64 -37.57 43.91 -10.73
C LYS A 64 -37.17 43.02 -9.53
N LYS A 65 -37.42 43.44 -8.29
CA LYS A 65 -37.20 42.60 -7.08
C LYS A 65 -38.12 41.37 -7.07
N LYS A 66 -39.40 41.56 -7.40
CA LYS A 66 -40.45 40.53 -7.50
C LYS A 66 -40.17 39.52 -8.61
N ALA A 67 -39.78 39.97 -9.80
CA ALA A 67 -39.36 39.10 -10.91
C ALA A 67 -38.10 38.28 -10.54
N ASN A 68 -37.10 38.91 -9.92
CA ASN A 68 -35.91 38.21 -9.41
C ASN A 68 -36.26 37.18 -8.33
N PHE A 69 -37.18 37.50 -7.42
CA PHE A 69 -37.66 36.57 -6.39
C PHE A 69 -38.42 35.37 -6.99
N LEU A 70 -39.32 35.62 -7.94
CA LEU A 70 -40.07 34.58 -8.65
C LEU A 70 -39.13 33.66 -9.44
N THR A 71 -38.19 34.24 -10.20
CA THR A 71 -37.15 33.51 -10.94
C THR A 71 -36.33 32.62 -10.00
N ARG A 72 -35.90 33.16 -8.85
CA ARG A 72 -35.14 32.39 -7.85
C ARG A 72 -35.98 31.29 -7.19
N THR A 73 -37.25 31.54 -6.91
CA THR A 73 -38.16 30.53 -6.34
C THR A 73 -38.37 29.38 -7.33
N PHE A 74 -38.67 29.70 -8.59
CA PHE A 74 -38.82 28.71 -9.67
C PHE A 74 -37.57 27.86 -9.86
N TRP A 75 -36.39 28.47 -10.07
CA TRP A 75 -35.16 27.71 -10.28
C TRP A 75 -34.70 26.94 -9.03
N THR A 76 -35.03 27.40 -7.81
CA THR A 76 -34.80 26.62 -6.58
C THR A 76 -35.64 25.34 -6.59
N LEU A 77 -36.94 25.44 -6.92
CA LEU A 77 -37.82 24.28 -7.02
C LEU A 77 -37.38 23.31 -8.12
N VAL A 78 -37.00 23.81 -9.31
CA VAL A 78 -36.48 22.98 -10.41
C VAL A 78 -35.21 22.23 -10.00
N MET A 79 -34.24 22.91 -9.35
CA MET A 79 -33.01 22.25 -8.87
C MET A 79 -33.30 21.20 -7.79
N PHE A 80 -34.16 21.54 -6.82
CA PHE A 80 -34.52 20.65 -5.71
C PHE A 80 -35.25 19.39 -6.19
N VAL A 81 -36.33 19.57 -6.96
CA VAL A 81 -37.13 18.46 -7.52
C VAL A 81 -36.29 17.63 -8.49
N GLY A 82 -35.50 18.27 -9.36
CA GLY A 82 -34.61 17.56 -10.30
C GLY A 82 -33.55 16.71 -9.59
N PHE A 83 -32.94 17.21 -8.51
CA PHE A 83 -31.97 16.46 -7.72
C PHE A 83 -32.61 15.26 -7.01
N PHE A 84 -33.74 15.44 -6.32
CA PHE A 84 -34.41 14.34 -5.63
C PHE A 84 -35.04 13.33 -6.59
N ALA A 85 -35.52 13.76 -7.76
CA ALA A 85 -35.95 12.85 -8.82
C ALA A 85 -34.77 11.99 -9.32
N ALA A 86 -33.60 12.57 -9.57
CA ALA A 86 -32.41 11.82 -9.96
C ALA A 86 -31.93 10.86 -8.86
N LEU A 87 -32.00 11.27 -7.58
CA LEU A 87 -31.68 10.42 -6.43
C LEU A 87 -32.61 9.19 -6.34
N VAL A 88 -33.89 9.36 -6.70
CA VAL A 88 -34.90 8.29 -6.78
C VAL A 88 -34.69 7.39 -8.01
N MET A 89 -34.37 7.98 -9.16
CA MET A 89 -34.15 7.26 -10.43
C MET A 89 -32.86 6.43 -10.47
N GLY A 90 -31.90 6.67 -9.56
CA GLY A 90 -30.76 5.77 -9.34
C GLY A 90 -29.38 6.34 -9.66
N HIS A 91 -28.38 5.46 -9.51
CA HIS A 91 -26.95 5.80 -9.56
C HIS A 91 -26.56 6.51 -10.86
N LEU A 92 -27.01 5.99 -12.02
CA LEU A 92 -26.72 6.56 -13.34
C LEU A 92 -27.11 8.04 -13.46
N TYR A 93 -28.28 8.43 -12.94
CA TYR A 93 -28.78 9.80 -13.04
C TYR A 93 -27.97 10.78 -12.16
N ILE A 94 -27.53 10.34 -10.98
CA ILE A 94 -26.61 11.12 -10.14
C ILE A 94 -25.24 11.27 -10.81
N ILE A 95 -24.70 10.22 -11.45
CA ILE A 95 -23.46 10.28 -12.22
C ILE A 95 -23.58 11.28 -13.40
N CYS A 96 -24.71 11.27 -14.11
CA CYS A 96 -25.01 12.27 -15.15
C CYS A 96 -25.08 13.70 -14.59
N ILE A 97 -25.68 13.91 -13.41
CA ILE A 97 -25.72 15.22 -12.74
C ILE A 97 -24.31 15.70 -12.34
N ILE A 98 -23.50 14.85 -11.69
CA ILE A 98 -22.11 15.21 -11.33
C ILE A 98 -21.31 15.53 -12.60
N THR A 99 -21.51 14.77 -13.67
CA THR A 99 -20.89 14.99 -14.98
C THR A 99 -21.29 16.32 -15.62
N ALA A 100 -22.58 16.68 -15.58
CA ALA A 100 -23.04 17.99 -16.05
C ALA A 100 -22.48 19.14 -15.20
N ILE A 101 -22.45 18.98 -13.87
CA ILE A 101 -21.93 19.97 -12.93
C ILE A 101 -20.43 20.25 -13.17
N GLN A 102 -19.59 19.23 -13.29
CA GLN A 102 -18.15 19.43 -13.56
C GLN A 102 -17.90 20.15 -14.90
N ILE A 103 -18.69 19.84 -15.95
CA ILE A 103 -18.60 20.49 -17.26
C ILE A 103 -18.98 21.97 -17.16
N ILE A 104 -20.05 22.30 -16.42
CA ILE A 104 -20.51 23.68 -16.23
C ILE A 104 -19.49 24.49 -15.40
N SER A 105 -18.99 23.94 -14.29
CA SER A 105 -17.98 24.61 -13.46
C SER A 105 -16.64 24.78 -14.17
N PHE A 106 -16.19 23.79 -14.95
CA PHE A 106 -14.99 23.92 -15.77
C PHE A 106 -15.14 25.04 -16.80
N LYS A 107 -16.28 25.08 -17.52
CA LYS A 107 -16.62 26.17 -18.46
C LYS A 107 -16.58 27.55 -17.79
N GLU A 108 -17.08 27.70 -16.56
CA GLU A 108 -17.04 28.95 -15.80
C GLU A 108 -15.61 29.37 -15.42
N VAL A 109 -14.82 28.47 -14.82
CA VAL A 109 -13.44 28.78 -14.41
C VAL A 109 -12.55 29.13 -15.61
N ILE A 110 -12.71 28.42 -16.73
CA ILE A 110 -12.00 28.71 -17.99
C ILE A 110 -12.45 30.06 -18.58
N ALA A 111 -13.74 30.42 -18.49
CA ALA A 111 -14.23 31.69 -19.02
C ALA A 111 -13.56 32.90 -18.33
N ILE A 112 -13.40 32.85 -17.00
CA ILE A 112 -12.73 33.90 -16.20
C ILE A 112 -11.27 34.07 -16.61
N ALA A 113 -10.55 32.98 -16.87
CA ALA A 113 -9.17 33.03 -17.34
C ALA A 113 -9.05 33.63 -18.76
N SER A 114 -10.10 33.57 -19.58
CA SER A 114 -10.07 33.97 -20.99
C SER A 114 -10.48 35.44 -21.22
N VAL A 115 -9.48 36.34 -21.27
CA VAL A 115 -9.71 37.78 -21.52
C VAL A 115 -10.33 38.01 -22.92
N PRO A 116 -11.56 38.56 -23.05
CA PRO A 116 -12.33 38.51 -24.30
C PRO A 116 -11.68 39.18 -25.52
N SER A 117 -10.92 40.27 -25.31
CA SER A 117 -10.30 41.04 -26.40
C SER A 117 -9.16 40.28 -27.09
N ARG A 118 -8.25 39.67 -26.32
CA ARG A 118 -7.10 38.91 -26.85
C ARG A 118 -7.48 37.49 -27.26
N ALA A 119 -8.51 36.90 -26.65
CA ALA A 119 -9.01 35.58 -27.02
C ALA A 119 -9.59 35.48 -28.46
N ARG A 120 -9.85 36.60 -29.15
CA ARG A 120 -10.31 36.60 -30.56
C ARG A 120 -9.22 36.25 -31.57
N GLN A 121 -7.93 36.49 -31.29
CA GLN A 121 -6.83 36.16 -32.21
C GLN A 121 -6.41 34.68 -32.14
N LEU A 122 -6.66 33.99 -31.03
CA LEU A 122 -6.18 32.63 -30.77
C LEU A 122 -7.31 31.59 -30.77
N ARG A 123 -7.91 31.34 -31.94
CA ARG A 123 -9.05 30.42 -32.10
C ARG A 123 -8.74 28.98 -31.65
N SER A 124 -7.48 28.54 -31.79
CA SER A 124 -7.00 27.20 -31.38
C SER A 124 -7.15 26.94 -29.87
N SER A 125 -6.81 27.91 -29.02
CA SER A 125 -6.76 27.72 -27.56
C SER A 125 -8.10 27.36 -26.91
N LYS A 126 -9.24 27.72 -27.54
CA LYS A 126 -10.57 27.30 -27.07
C LYS A 126 -10.84 25.81 -27.34
N SER A 127 -10.40 25.29 -28.49
CA SER A 127 -10.52 23.86 -28.82
C SER A 127 -9.68 23.01 -27.85
N LEU A 128 -8.47 23.49 -27.55
CA LEU A 128 -7.52 22.81 -26.67
C LEU A 128 -8.03 22.65 -25.23
N ASN A 129 -8.76 23.63 -24.68
CA ASN A 129 -9.33 23.49 -23.33
C ASN A 129 -10.42 22.41 -23.25
N TRP A 130 -11.23 22.24 -24.31
CA TRP A 130 -12.20 21.15 -24.40
C TRP A 130 -11.53 19.80 -24.67
N TYR A 131 -10.44 19.77 -25.44
CA TYR A 131 -9.61 18.58 -25.63
C TYR A 131 -9.03 18.09 -24.31
N TRP A 132 -8.44 18.99 -23.50
CA TRP A 132 -7.89 18.62 -22.19
C TRP A 132 -8.97 18.11 -21.23
N LEU A 133 -10.17 18.67 -21.26
CA LEU A 133 -11.31 18.13 -20.50
C LEU A 133 -11.65 16.71 -20.97
N ALA A 134 -11.86 16.50 -22.28
CA ALA A 134 -12.21 15.20 -22.83
C ALA A 134 -11.14 14.12 -22.52
N THR A 135 -9.86 14.43 -22.69
CA THR A 135 -8.75 13.52 -22.36
C THR A 135 -8.67 13.20 -20.87
N THR A 136 -8.92 14.18 -19.98
CA THR A 136 -8.92 13.96 -18.52
C THR A 136 -10.14 13.15 -18.09
N MET A 137 -11.32 13.43 -18.65
CA MET A 137 -12.54 12.65 -18.43
C MET A 137 -12.37 11.21 -18.94
N TYR A 138 -11.77 11.01 -20.11
CA TYR A 138 -11.44 9.69 -20.63
C TYR A 138 -10.52 8.95 -19.66
N PHE A 139 -9.38 9.53 -19.29
CA PHE A 139 -8.42 8.91 -18.37
C PHE A 139 -9.05 8.46 -17.04
N LEU A 140 -9.80 9.35 -16.38
CA LEU A 140 -10.36 9.11 -15.05
C LEU A 140 -11.65 8.25 -15.04
N TYR A 141 -12.50 8.35 -16.06
CA TYR A 141 -13.78 7.61 -16.10
C TYR A 141 -13.73 6.37 -17.00
N GLY A 142 -12.70 6.23 -17.84
CA GLY A 142 -12.53 5.09 -18.73
C GLY A 142 -12.47 3.77 -17.97
N GLU A 143 -11.63 3.65 -16.94
CA GLU A 143 -11.53 2.41 -16.14
C GLU A 143 -12.87 2.03 -15.49
N THR A 144 -13.58 3.01 -14.94
CA THR A 144 -14.94 2.83 -14.39
C THR A 144 -15.95 2.37 -15.45
N VAL A 145 -15.97 3.00 -16.62
CA VAL A 145 -16.89 2.67 -17.72
C VAL A 145 -16.58 1.27 -18.27
N ILE A 146 -15.30 0.93 -18.43
CA ILE A 146 -14.85 -0.40 -18.86
C ILE A 146 -15.29 -1.46 -17.85
N TYR A 147 -15.15 -1.20 -16.54
CA TYR A 147 -15.53 -2.13 -15.48
C TYR A 147 -17.03 -2.46 -15.49
N TYR A 148 -17.90 -1.45 -15.46
CA TYR A 148 -19.35 -1.68 -15.40
C TYR A 148 -19.96 -2.10 -16.75
N PHE A 149 -19.49 -1.55 -17.87
CA PHE A 149 -20.02 -1.88 -19.20
C PHE A 149 -19.21 -2.98 -19.91
N LYS A 150 -18.41 -3.77 -19.19
CA LYS A 150 -17.53 -4.82 -19.74
C LYS A 150 -18.20 -5.76 -20.74
N HIS A 151 -19.45 -6.14 -20.50
CA HIS A 151 -20.23 -7.05 -21.37
C HIS A 151 -20.61 -6.43 -22.73
N ILE A 152 -20.57 -5.10 -22.86
CA ILE A 152 -20.76 -4.37 -24.12
C ILE A 152 -19.39 -4.04 -24.72
N VAL A 153 -18.50 -3.47 -23.90
CA VAL A 153 -17.22 -2.89 -24.31
C VAL A 153 -16.21 -3.96 -24.78
N LEU A 154 -16.22 -5.16 -24.19
CA LEU A 154 -15.30 -6.25 -24.56
C LEU A 154 -15.82 -7.13 -25.72
N VAL A 155 -17.10 -7.01 -26.07
CA VAL A 155 -17.73 -7.77 -27.18
C VAL A 155 -17.61 -7.02 -28.50
N ASP A 156 -17.66 -5.69 -28.47
CA ASP A 156 -17.49 -4.86 -29.67
C ASP A 156 -16.02 -4.75 -30.11
N LYS A 157 -15.76 -5.07 -31.38
CA LYS A 157 -14.39 -5.11 -31.96
C LYS A 157 -13.72 -3.73 -32.11
N VAL A 158 -14.47 -2.64 -32.05
CA VAL A 158 -13.98 -1.26 -32.14
C VAL A 158 -13.74 -0.68 -30.74
N LEU A 159 -14.56 -1.05 -29.75
CA LEU A 159 -14.41 -0.64 -28.35
C LEU A 159 -13.34 -1.46 -27.59
N LEU A 160 -13.17 -2.75 -27.92
CA LEU A 160 -12.21 -3.63 -27.24
C LEU A 160 -10.78 -3.05 -27.17
N PRO A 161 -10.18 -2.52 -28.26
CA PRO A 161 -8.85 -1.88 -28.19
C PRO A 161 -8.80 -0.61 -27.34
N LEU A 162 -9.91 0.13 -27.25
CA LEU A 162 -10.01 1.32 -26.39
C LEU A 162 -9.95 0.93 -24.91
N ALA A 163 -10.53 -0.22 -24.57
CA ALA A 163 -10.52 -0.77 -23.23
C ALA A 163 -9.18 -1.42 -22.86
N THR A 164 -8.69 -2.38 -23.65
CA THR A 164 -7.45 -3.13 -23.34
C THR A 164 -6.21 -2.24 -23.30
N HIS A 165 -6.22 -1.13 -24.03
CA HIS A 165 -5.10 -0.18 -24.08
C HIS A 165 -5.42 1.18 -23.45
N HIS A 166 -6.50 1.26 -22.62
CA HIS A 166 -7.01 2.50 -22.03
C HIS A 166 -5.92 3.44 -21.47
N ARG A 167 -5.03 2.90 -20.62
CA ARG A 167 -3.94 3.66 -19.99
C ARG A 167 -2.94 4.22 -21.01
N PHE A 168 -2.59 3.43 -22.02
CA PHE A 168 -1.67 3.85 -23.08
C PHE A 168 -2.33 4.88 -24.02
N ILE A 169 -3.58 4.67 -24.41
CA ILE A 169 -4.37 5.61 -25.21
C ILE A 169 -4.52 6.95 -24.47
N SER A 170 -4.81 6.93 -23.17
CA SER A 170 -4.89 8.13 -22.34
C SER A 170 -3.56 8.91 -22.30
N PHE A 171 -2.42 8.20 -22.17
CA PHE A 171 -1.09 8.82 -22.25
C PHE A 171 -0.82 9.43 -23.64
N ILE A 172 -1.13 8.69 -24.71
CA ILE A 172 -0.95 9.16 -26.09
C ILE A 172 -1.82 10.39 -26.39
N LEU A 173 -3.07 10.42 -25.92
CA LEU A 173 -3.95 11.61 -25.99
C LEU A 173 -3.35 12.80 -25.23
N TYR A 174 -2.81 12.58 -24.02
CA TYR A 174 -2.13 13.64 -23.28
C TYR A 174 -0.91 14.20 -24.05
N ILE A 175 -0.08 13.32 -24.63
CA ILE A 175 1.06 13.72 -25.45
C ILE A 175 0.63 14.47 -26.72
N PHE A 176 -0.42 14.03 -27.41
CA PHE A 176 -0.97 14.77 -28.56
C PHE A 176 -1.47 16.17 -28.17
N GLY A 177 -2.18 16.30 -27.04
CA GLY A 177 -2.58 17.60 -26.50
C GLY A 177 -1.38 18.51 -26.17
N PHE A 178 -0.30 17.93 -25.67
CA PHE A 178 0.92 18.67 -25.33
C PHE A 178 1.68 19.12 -26.59
N VAL A 179 1.85 18.25 -27.58
CA VAL A 179 2.44 18.60 -28.89
C VAL A 179 1.59 19.64 -29.62
N PHE A 180 0.26 19.53 -29.55
CA PHE A 180 -0.66 20.54 -30.10
C PHE A 180 -0.55 21.88 -29.35
N PHE A 181 -0.40 21.88 -28.02
CA PHE A 181 -0.11 23.10 -27.27
C PHE A 181 1.19 23.76 -27.75
N VAL A 182 2.29 23.00 -27.81
CA VAL A 182 3.61 23.51 -28.22
C VAL A 182 3.59 24.04 -29.66
N THR A 183 2.99 23.33 -30.60
CA THR A 183 2.84 23.80 -32.00
C THR A 183 1.86 24.96 -32.16
N SER A 184 0.97 25.19 -31.19
CA SER A 184 0.10 26.38 -31.16
C SER A 184 0.76 27.66 -30.62
N LEU A 185 1.99 27.59 -30.09
CA LEU A 185 2.68 28.74 -29.50
C LEU A 185 2.98 29.83 -30.54
N GLN A 186 2.61 31.07 -30.22
CA GLN A 186 2.81 32.23 -31.08
C GLN A 186 3.71 33.28 -30.41
N ALA A 187 4.66 33.82 -31.18
CA ALA A 187 5.52 34.90 -30.74
C ALA A 187 4.70 36.10 -30.20
N GLY A 188 5.22 36.75 -29.15
CA GLY A 188 4.51 37.79 -28.41
C GLY A 188 3.41 37.30 -27.46
N HIS A 189 2.89 36.08 -27.62
CA HIS A 189 1.74 35.56 -26.87
C HIS A 189 2.09 34.49 -25.81
N TYR A 190 3.34 34.02 -25.75
CA TYR A 190 3.78 32.94 -24.84
C TYR A 190 3.30 33.11 -23.39
N ARG A 191 3.48 34.29 -22.76
CA ARG A 191 3.04 34.51 -21.37
C ARG A 191 1.54 34.29 -21.19
N PHE A 192 0.72 34.67 -22.16
CA PHE A 192 -0.72 34.40 -22.14
C PHE A 192 -0.99 32.91 -22.34
N GLN A 193 -0.37 32.27 -23.32
CA GLN A 193 -0.61 30.85 -23.63
C GLN A 193 -0.18 29.91 -22.49
N PHE A 194 1.00 30.11 -21.89
CA PHE A 194 1.42 29.37 -20.70
C PHE A 194 0.53 29.66 -19.47
N THR A 195 0.01 30.88 -19.34
CA THR A 195 -0.99 31.19 -18.30
C THR A 195 -2.28 30.40 -18.55
N GLN A 196 -2.83 30.40 -19.76
CA GLN A 196 -4.03 29.60 -20.08
C GLN A 196 -3.78 28.11 -19.84
N PHE A 197 -2.64 27.56 -20.26
CA PHE A 197 -2.27 26.15 -20.05
C PHE A 197 -2.25 25.78 -18.56
N ALA A 198 -1.61 26.60 -17.72
CA ALA A 198 -1.57 26.40 -16.27
C ALA A 198 -2.96 26.52 -15.62
N TRP A 199 -3.77 27.50 -16.05
CA TRP A 199 -5.15 27.66 -15.59
C TRP A 199 -6.04 26.49 -15.96
N THR A 200 -5.89 25.93 -17.17
CA THR A 200 -6.63 24.74 -17.61
C THR A 200 -6.25 23.52 -16.77
N HIS A 201 -4.96 23.25 -16.54
CA HIS A 201 -4.53 22.12 -15.71
C HIS A 201 -4.95 22.28 -14.24
N MET A 202 -4.90 23.51 -13.70
CA MET A 202 -5.42 23.82 -12.36
C MET A 202 -6.94 23.58 -12.28
N ALA A 203 -7.71 23.98 -13.29
CA ALA A 203 -9.15 23.74 -13.32
C ALA A 203 -9.50 22.24 -13.42
N LEU A 204 -8.76 21.46 -14.20
CA LEU A 204 -8.93 20.00 -14.27
C LEU A 204 -8.65 19.33 -12.92
N TYR A 205 -7.56 19.72 -12.25
CA TYR A 205 -7.22 19.21 -10.93
C TYR A 205 -8.22 19.61 -9.84
N LEU A 206 -8.70 20.85 -9.84
CA LEU A 206 -9.62 21.35 -8.80
C LEU A 206 -11.08 20.91 -9.02
N ILE A 207 -11.48 20.56 -10.24
CA ILE A 207 -12.88 20.24 -10.59
C ILE A 207 -13.01 18.76 -10.97
N VAL A 208 -12.32 18.31 -12.02
CA VAL A 208 -12.55 16.99 -12.64
C VAL A 208 -12.00 15.86 -11.76
N VAL A 209 -10.80 16.04 -11.19
CA VAL A 209 -10.22 15.05 -10.25
C VAL A 209 -11.06 14.95 -8.96
N GLN A 210 -11.59 16.06 -8.45
CA GLN A 210 -12.46 16.04 -7.27
C GLN A 210 -13.86 15.49 -7.58
N ALA A 211 -14.41 15.75 -8.77
CA ALA A 211 -15.63 15.13 -9.26
C ALA A 211 -15.50 13.62 -9.45
N HIS A 212 -14.32 13.11 -9.83
CA HIS A 212 -14.04 11.68 -9.90
C HIS A 212 -14.14 11.00 -8.52
N PHE A 213 -13.55 11.60 -7.48
CA PHE A 213 -13.73 11.09 -6.11
C PHE A 213 -15.18 11.16 -5.62
N ILE A 214 -15.97 12.16 -6.04
CA ILE A 214 -17.43 12.21 -5.78
C ILE A 214 -18.15 11.04 -6.48
N MET A 215 -17.82 10.71 -7.73
CA MET A 215 -18.40 9.56 -8.43
C MET A 215 -17.99 8.23 -7.78
N ASN A 216 -16.76 8.08 -7.30
CA ASN A 216 -16.36 6.87 -6.59
C ASN A 216 -17.12 6.69 -5.27
N ASN A 217 -17.44 7.77 -4.55
CA ASN A 217 -18.36 7.71 -3.40
C ASN A 217 -19.77 7.22 -3.78
N VAL A 218 -20.26 7.51 -5.00
CA VAL A 218 -21.54 6.98 -5.48
C VAL A 218 -21.47 5.47 -5.72
N PHE A 219 -20.34 4.97 -6.24
CA PHE A 219 -20.15 3.53 -6.48
C PHE A 219 -20.04 2.72 -5.18
N GLU A 220 -19.38 3.26 -4.15
CA GLU A 220 -19.27 2.63 -2.81
C GLU A 220 -20.58 2.69 -2.00
N GLY A 221 -21.60 3.40 -2.51
CA GLY A 221 -22.96 3.45 -1.98
C GLY A 221 -23.47 4.87 -1.75
N MET A 222 -24.72 5.12 -2.15
CA MET A 222 -25.32 6.46 -2.25
C MET A 222 -25.25 7.31 -0.96
N ILE A 223 -25.12 6.69 0.22
CA ILE A 223 -24.89 7.42 1.48
C ILE A 223 -23.58 8.21 1.48
N TRP A 224 -22.49 7.68 0.92
CA TRP A 224 -21.19 8.37 0.88
C TRP A 224 -21.16 9.56 -0.08
N PHE A 225 -22.15 9.65 -0.97
CA PHE A 225 -22.43 10.85 -1.75
C PHE A 225 -23.40 11.80 -1.01
N PHE A 226 -24.59 11.30 -0.66
CA PHE A 226 -25.71 12.14 -0.23
C PHE A 226 -25.56 12.70 1.20
N LEU A 227 -25.05 11.90 2.15
CA LEU A 227 -24.89 12.34 3.54
C LEU A 227 -23.87 13.50 3.67
N PRO A 228 -22.64 13.42 3.09
CA PRO A 228 -21.71 14.56 3.07
C PRO A 228 -22.26 15.79 2.35
N ALA A 229 -22.92 15.61 1.20
CA ALA A 229 -23.47 16.72 0.43
C ALA A 229 -24.56 17.45 1.21
N ALA A 230 -25.45 16.71 1.90
CA ALA A 230 -26.47 17.25 2.78
C ALA A 230 -25.88 17.92 4.04
N MET A 231 -24.78 17.40 4.59
CA MET A 231 -24.06 18.05 5.71
C MET A 231 -23.54 19.43 5.31
N VAL A 232 -22.92 19.59 4.13
CA VAL A 232 -22.40 20.88 3.65
C VAL A 232 -23.52 21.89 3.39
N ILE A 233 -24.62 21.47 2.72
CA ILE A 233 -25.81 22.31 2.51
C ILE A 233 -26.39 22.78 3.86
N THR A 234 -26.52 21.85 4.81
CA THR A 234 -27.00 22.13 6.17
C THR A 234 -26.07 23.10 6.90
N ASN A 235 -24.75 22.97 6.72
CA ASN A 235 -23.76 23.83 7.36
C ASN A 235 -23.90 25.28 6.90
N ASP A 236 -23.99 25.54 5.59
CA ASP A 236 -24.16 26.90 5.07
C ASP A 236 -25.51 27.53 5.47
N ILE A 237 -26.58 26.73 5.54
CA ILE A 237 -27.90 27.18 6.03
C ILE A 237 -27.79 27.63 7.50
N TRP A 238 -27.27 26.79 8.40
CA TRP A 238 -27.18 27.15 9.81
C TRP A 238 -26.12 28.23 10.09
N ALA A 239 -25.03 28.29 9.31
CA ALA A 239 -24.05 29.35 9.41
C ALA A 239 -24.65 30.72 9.06
N TYR A 240 -25.58 30.76 8.13
CA TYR A 240 -26.36 31.95 7.78
C TYR A 240 -27.39 32.30 8.87
N LEU A 241 -28.20 31.34 9.32
CA LEU A 241 -29.26 31.56 10.31
C LEU A 241 -28.72 31.99 11.68
N VAL A 242 -27.76 31.25 12.23
CA VAL A 242 -27.08 31.61 13.49
C VAL A 242 -26.22 32.87 13.29
N GLY A 243 -25.62 33.02 12.11
CA GLY A 243 -24.82 34.19 11.77
C GLY A 243 -25.59 35.51 11.72
N ILE A 244 -26.90 35.49 11.42
CA ILE A 244 -27.78 36.67 11.49
C ILE A 244 -28.36 36.89 12.90
N THR A 245 -28.73 35.81 13.59
CA THR A 245 -29.42 35.91 14.90
C THR A 245 -28.48 36.20 16.06
N PHE A 246 -27.25 35.67 16.03
CA PHE A 246 -26.26 35.79 17.11
C PHE A 246 -24.89 36.32 16.67
N GLY A 247 -24.65 36.46 15.35
CA GLY A 247 -23.36 36.87 14.82
C GLY A 247 -22.92 38.28 15.22
N ARG A 248 -21.75 38.38 15.85
CA ARG A 248 -21.11 39.65 16.25
C ARG A 248 -19.63 39.70 15.90
N THR A 249 -18.96 38.56 15.89
CA THR A 249 -17.52 38.44 15.66
C THR A 249 -17.25 37.99 14.22
N GLN A 250 -16.54 38.81 13.42
CA GLN A 250 -16.18 38.44 12.05
C GLN A 250 -15.16 37.30 12.03
N LEU A 251 -15.42 36.24 11.23
CA LEU A 251 -14.54 35.07 11.14
C LEU A 251 -13.27 35.33 10.32
N ILE A 252 -13.38 35.98 9.16
CA ILE A 252 -12.23 36.23 8.28
C ILE A 252 -12.38 37.53 7.45
N LYS A 253 -11.30 38.30 7.31
CA LYS A 253 -11.27 39.54 6.49
C LYS A 253 -11.62 39.31 5.01
N LEU A 254 -11.43 38.08 4.52
CA LEU A 254 -11.79 37.66 3.16
C LEU A 254 -13.30 37.44 2.96
N SER A 255 -14.10 37.36 4.02
CA SER A 255 -15.57 37.24 3.94
C SER A 255 -16.26 38.01 5.08
N PRO A 256 -16.56 39.32 4.90
CA PRO A 256 -17.15 40.18 5.93
C PRO A 256 -18.52 39.75 6.49
N LYS A 257 -19.18 38.75 5.89
CA LYS A 257 -20.50 38.26 6.29
C LYS A 257 -20.50 36.91 7.01
N LYS A 258 -19.36 36.20 7.09
CA LYS A 258 -19.26 34.96 7.89
C LYS A 258 -18.76 35.32 9.30
N THR A 259 -19.50 34.89 10.32
CA THR A 259 -19.24 35.18 11.74
C THR A 259 -18.82 33.93 12.51
N VAL A 260 -18.11 34.12 13.63
CA VAL A 260 -17.64 33.02 14.49
C VAL A 260 -18.81 32.32 15.17
N GLU A 261 -19.80 33.07 15.64
CA GLU A 261 -21.00 32.52 16.28
C GLU A 261 -21.83 31.69 15.29
N GLY A 262 -21.96 32.17 14.04
CA GLY A 262 -22.56 31.42 12.95
C GLY A 262 -21.83 30.12 12.65
N PHE A 263 -20.50 30.15 12.59
CA PHE A 263 -19.64 28.99 12.32
C PHE A 263 -19.73 27.91 13.42
N VAL A 264 -19.76 28.30 14.69
CA VAL A 264 -19.90 27.36 15.82
C VAL A 264 -21.31 26.77 15.89
N GLY A 265 -22.36 27.59 15.68
CA GLY A 265 -23.73 27.08 15.64
C GLY A 265 -23.98 26.13 14.48
N ALA A 266 -23.39 26.41 13.31
CA ALA A 266 -23.40 25.52 12.15
C ALA A 266 -22.78 24.16 12.46
N TRP A 267 -21.62 24.11 13.13
CA TRP A 267 -20.97 22.85 13.51
C TRP A 267 -21.88 21.95 14.36
N ILE A 268 -22.49 22.51 15.41
CA ILE A 268 -23.40 21.78 16.30
C ILE A 268 -24.63 21.27 15.52
N MET A 269 -25.26 22.11 14.70
CA MET A 269 -26.45 21.73 13.94
C MET A 269 -26.14 20.72 12.81
N THR A 270 -24.97 20.79 12.17
CA THR A 270 -24.52 19.80 11.18
C THR A 270 -24.26 18.44 11.84
N ILE A 271 -23.76 18.37 13.08
CA ILE A 271 -23.62 17.11 13.83
C ILE A 271 -25.00 16.51 14.12
N VAL A 272 -25.93 17.30 14.69
CA VAL A 272 -27.28 16.82 15.04
C VAL A 272 -28.03 16.34 13.80
N PHE A 273 -28.02 17.14 12.73
CA PHE A 273 -28.64 16.75 11.45
C PHE A 273 -27.98 15.51 10.84
N GLY A 274 -26.65 15.44 10.82
CA GLY A 274 -25.91 14.29 10.31
C GLY A 274 -26.29 13.00 11.02
N MET A 275 -26.32 13.02 12.36
CA MET A 275 -26.73 11.87 13.18
C MET A 275 -28.17 11.42 12.89
N LEU A 276 -29.10 12.36 12.76
CA LEU A 276 -30.50 12.07 12.40
C LEU A 276 -30.62 11.49 10.98
N LEU A 277 -29.90 12.05 10.01
CA LEU A 277 -29.94 11.60 8.62
C LEU A 277 -29.29 10.23 8.46
N THR A 278 -28.14 9.94 9.09
CA THR A 278 -27.53 8.60 9.11
C THR A 278 -28.50 7.55 9.65
N ASN A 279 -29.22 7.86 10.74
CA ASN A 279 -30.23 6.97 11.34
C ASN A 279 -31.45 6.70 10.44
N LEU A 280 -31.70 7.55 9.46
CA LEU A 280 -32.72 7.36 8.43
C LEU A 280 -32.17 6.54 7.25
N LEU A 281 -31.03 6.97 6.68
CA LEU A 281 -30.44 6.37 5.48
C LEU A 281 -29.98 4.93 5.71
N MET A 282 -29.41 4.60 6.89
CA MET A 282 -28.90 3.25 7.19
C MET A 282 -29.98 2.15 7.16
N ARG A 283 -31.26 2.52 7.15
CA ARG A 283 -32.41 1.61 7.11
C ARG A 283 -32.68 1.03 5.72
N SER A 284 -32.25 1.73 4.65
CA SER A 284 -32.51 1.34 3.26
C SER A 284 -31.26 0.73 2.61
N SER A 285 -31.41 -0.42 1.94
CA SER A 285 -30.30 -1.08 1.24
C SER A 285 -29.75 -0.22 0.10
N PHE A 286 -30.63 0.44 -0.67
CA PHE A 286 -30.29 1.35 -1.76
C PHE A 286 -29.31 2.47 -1.37
N PHE A 287 -29.29 2.90 -0.10
CA PHE A 287 -28.35 3.92 0.37
C PHE A 287 -27.01 3.35 0.87
N ILE A 288 -26.97 2.11 1.37
CA ILE A 288 -25.79 1.53 2.06
C ILE A 288 -25.04 0.47 1.25
N CYS A 289 -25.64 -0.05 0.19
CA CYS A 289 -25.01 -1.02 -0.69
C CYS A 289 -24.15 -0.32 -1.74
N PRO A 290 -22.95 -0.86 -2.07
CA PRO A 290 -22.22 -0.45 -3.26
C PRO A 290 -22.99 -0.87 -4.51
N VAL A 291 -22.78 -0.16 -5.62
CA VAL A 291 -23.52 -0.41 -6.85
C VAL A 291 -23.05 -1.71 -7.53
N THR A 292 -24.00 -2.55 -7.93
CA THR A 292 -23.78 -3.74 -8.76
C THR A 292 -24.42 -3.59 -10.14
N ASP A 293 -25.55 -2.87 -10.22
CA ASP A 293 -26.22 -2.45 -11.45
C ASP A 293 -26.45 -0.93 -11.44
N LEU A 294 -26.06 -0.26 -12.53
CA LEU A 294 -26.23 1.18 -12.72
C LEU A 294 -27.70 1.58 -12.99
N ALA A 295 -28.54 0.66 -13.48
CA ALA A 295 -29.96 0.88 -13.68
C ALA A 295 -30.78 0.75 -12.38
N ALA A 296 -30.17 0.28 -11.29
CA ALA A 296 -30.81 0.15 -9.99
C ALA A 296 -31.25 1.50 -9.41
N ASN A 297 -32.55 1.59 -9.14
CA ASN A 297 -33.27 2.72 -8.59
C ASN A 297 -33.85 2.39 -7.20
N ILE A 298 -34.51 3.36 -6.54
CA ILE A 298 -34.98 3.17 -5.16
C ILE A 298 -36.11 2.13 -5.02
N PHE A 299 -36.80 1.76 -6.11
CA PHE A 299 -37.90 0.78 -6.10
C PHE A 299 -37.44 -0.63 -6.45
N THR A 300 -36.45 -0.78 -7.32
CA THR A 300 -35.77 -2.08 -7.56
C THR A 300 -34.85 -2.45 -6.40
N GLY A 301 -34.28 -1.44 -5.73
CA GLY A 301 -33.33 -1.61 -4.64
C GLY A 301 -31.97 -2.14 -5.11
N LEU A 302 -31.14 -2.49 -4.12
CA LEU A 302 -29.89 -3.25 -4.27
C LEU A 302 -29.84 -4.28 -3.15
N GLU A 303 -29.31 -5.47 -3.43
CA GLU A 303 -29.00 -6.49 -2.44
C GLU A 303 -27.49 -6.62 -2.25
N CYS A 304 -27.03 -6.58 -1.00
CA CYS A 304 -25.63 -6.74 -0.66
C CYS A 304 -25.48 -7.24 0.79
N THR A 305 -24.31 -7.79 1.11
CA THR A 305 -23.94 -8.02 2.51
C THR A 305 -23.64 -6.67 3.18
N ARG A 306 -24.56 -6.16 4.02
CA ARG A 306 -24.42 -4.89 4.76
C ARG A 306 -23.04 -4.81 5.44
N ASN A 307 -22.27 -3.75 5.13
CA ASN A 307 -20.99 -3.48 5.79
C ASN A 307 -21.20 -3.38 7.32
N PRO A 308 -20.42 -4.10 8.15
CA PRO A 308 -20.47 -4.05 9.62
C PRO A 308 -20.45 -2.65 10.25
N VAL A 309 -19.98 -1.61 9.54
CA VAL A 309 -20.08 -0.20 9.96
C VAL A 309 -21.52 0.26 10.22
N PHE A 310 -22.51 -0.36 9.56
CA PHE A 310 -23.95 -0.07 9.72
C PHE A 310 -24.66 -0.95 10.76
N ASN A 311 -23.98 -1.94 11.34
CA ASN A 311 -24.57 -2.82 12.35
C ASN A 311 -24.45 -2.17 13.74
N LEU A 312 -25.53 -2.22 14.53
CA LEU A 312 -25.52 -1.73 15.91
C LEU A 312 -24.52 -2.53 16.76
N LYS A 313 -23.72 -1.84 17.58
CA LYS A 313 -22.83 -2.42 18.59
C LYS A 313 -23.08 -1.75 19.93
N THR A 314 -22.90 -2.50 21.01
CA THR A 314 -23.05 -1.98 22.37
C THR A 314 -21.67 -1.71 22.96
N TYR A 315 -21.39 -0.43 23.25
CA TYR A 315 -20.12 0.03 23.80
C TYR A 315 -20.29 0.23 25.31
N ARG A 316 -19.46 -0.43 26.14
CA ARG A 316 -19.38 -0.13 27.58
C ARG A 316 -18.49 1.11 27.76
N LEU A 317 -18.99 2.14 28.43
CA LEU A 317 -18.22 3.37 28.68
C LEU A 317 -17.28 3.20 29.88
N PRO A 318 -16.08 3.81 29.89
CA PRO A 318 -15.21 3.80 31.05
C PRO A 318 -15.83 4.59 32.23
N PRO A 319 -15.55 4.21 33.48
CA PRO A 319 -16.18 4.81 34.66
C PRO A 319 -15.92 6.32 34.74
N LEU A 320 -17.00 7.10 34.83
CA LEU A 320 -16.94 8.57 34.83
C LEU A 320 -16.75 9.07 36.26
N PHE A 321 -15.61 9.71 36.52
CA PHE A 321 -15.19 10.16 37.87
C PHE A 321 -16.20 11.07 38.61
N PHE A 322 -17.16 11.68 37.91
CA PHE A 322 -18.19 12.54 38.48
C PHE A 322 -19.52 11.82 38.79
N LEU A 323 -19.67 10.53 38.47
CA LEU A 323 -20.87 9.73 38.79
C LEU A 323 -20.65 8.83 40.02
N PRO A 324 -21.69 8.59 40.84
CA PRO A 324 -21.59 7.65 41.97
C PRO A 324 -21.15 6.25 41.52
N PRO A 325 -20.31 5.53 42.31
CA PRO A 325 -19.79 4.21 41.93
C PRO A 325 -20.88 3.24 41.45
N ASN A 326 -22.02 3.24 42.15
CA ASN A 326 -23.17 2.37 41.92
C ASN A 326 -23.85 2.54 40.53
N MET A 327 -23.55 3.61 39.79
CA MET A 327 -24.06 3.82 38.42
C MET A 327 -23.04 3.47 37.33
N ASN A 328 -21.74 3.44 37.66
CA ASN A 328 -20.67 3.42 36.67
C ASN A 328 -20.55 2.11 35.87
N GLU A 329 -20.99 0.97 36.41
CA GLU A 329 -20.90 -0.32 35.70
C GLU A 329 -22.06 -0.59 34.73
N SER A 330 -23.13 0.20 34.81
CA SER A 330 -24.37 -0.02 34.03
C SER A 330 -24.45 0.76 32.72
N LEU A 331 -23.49 1.66 32.43
CA LEU A 331 -23.62 2.64 31.36
C LEU A 331 -23.16 2.10 29.99
N SER A 332 -24.02 1.26 29.39
CA SER A 332 -23.85 0.74 28.02
C SER A 332 -24.51 1.63 26.97
N LEU A 333 -23.76 2.02 25.93
CA LEU A 333 -24.20 2.87 24.83
C LEU A 333 -24.32 2.06 23.53
N THR A 334 -25.55 1.83 23.06
CA THR A 334 -25.80 1.11 21.79
C THR A 334 -25.85 2.07 20.61
N MET A 335 -24.93 1.88 19.65
CA MET A 335 -24.79 2.70 18.45
C MET A 335 -24.12 1.94 17.30
N ALA A 336 -24.39 2.33 16.06
CA ALA A 336 -23.71 1.77 14.89
C ALA A 336 -22.41 2.55 14.62
N PRO A 337 -21.28 1.89 14.26
CA PRO A 337 -20.00 2.57 14.00
C PRO A 337 -20.10 3.76 13.03
N VAL A 338 -20.98 3.68 12.02
CA VAL A 338 -21.27 4.78 11.07
C VAL A 338 -21.63 6.10 11.76
N GLN A 339 -22.19 6.08 12.98
CA GLN A 339 -22.51 7.28 13.75
C GLN A 339 -21.24 8.00 14.27
N PHE A 340 -20.18 7.27 14.62
CA PHE A 340 -18.87 7.88 14.91
C PHE A 340 -18.24 8.49 13.66
N HIS A 341 -18.30 7.79 12.52
CA HIS A 341 -17.83 8.33 11.24
C HIS A 341 -18.65 9.56 10.80
N THR A 342 -19.96 9.58 11.07
CA THR A 342 -20.86 10.72 10.85
C THR A 342 -20.42 11.96 11.64
N LEU A 343 -19.97 11.80 12.88
CA LEU A 343 -19.42 12.90 13.69
C LEU A 343 -18.15 13.50 13.06
N VAL A 344 -17.27 12.66 12.50
CA VAL A 344 -16.04 13.11 11.82
C VAL A 344 -16.37 13.82 10.50
N LEU A 345 -17.26 13.26 9.69
CA LEU A 345 -17.74 13.88 8.44
C LEU A 345 -18.42 15.23 8.71
N ALA A 346 -19.33 15.31 9.70
CA ALA A 346 -19.99 16.56 10.09
C ALA A 346 -19.00 17.62 10.60
N THR A 347 -17.97 17.19 11.33
CA THR A 347 -16.91 18.08 11.84
C THR A 347 -16.04 18.60 10.70
N PHE A 348 -15.65 17.77 9.73
CA PHE A 348 -14.92 18.24 8.55
C PHE A 348 -15.78 19.17 7.67
N ALA A 349 -17.06 18.82 7.46
CA ALA A 349 -18.02 19.61 6.70
C ALA A 349 -18.23 21.02 7.27
N SER A 350 -18.07 21.19 8.59
CA SER A 350 -18.14 22.51 9.23
C SER A 350 -16.80 23.21 9.38
N LEU A 351 -15.73 22.50 9.73
CA LEU A 351 -14.47 23.14 10.10
C LEU A 351 -13.54 23.37 8.91
N ILE A 352 -13.54 22.49 7.91
CA ILE A 352 -12.56 22.48 6.82
C ILE A 352 -13.19 22.72 5.45
N ALA A 353 -14.32 22.08 5.12
CA ALA A 353 -14.96 22.25 3.81
C ALA A 353 -15.27 23.73 3.43
N PRO A 354 -15.67 24.63 4.36
CA PRO A 354 -15.91 26.05 4.03
C PRO A 354 -14.66 26.82 3.55
N PHE A 355 -13.45 26.28 3.74
CA PHE A 355 -12.25 26.87 3.14
C PHE A 355 -12.22 26.77 1.62
N GLY A 356 -12.99 25.87 1.00
CA GLY A 356 -13.23 25.87 -0.45
C GLY A 356 -13.90 27.16 -0.90
N GLY A 357 -15.01 27.53 -0.25
CA GLY A 357 -15.70 28.81 -0.46
C GLY A 357 -14.85 30.05 -0.14
N PHE A 358 -13.93 29.96 0.84
CA PHE A 358 -12.97 31.05 1.09
C PHE A 358 -11.91 31.16 -0.02
N PHE A 359 -11.38 30.04 -0.52
CA PHE A 359 -10.43 30.02 -1.65
C PHE A 359 -11.08 30.56 -2.93
N ALA A 360 -12.27 30.07 -3.27
CA ALA A 360 -13.07 30.54 -4.40
C ALA A 360 -13.39 32.05 -4.28
N SER A 361 -13.77 32.52 -3.09
CA SER A 361 -13.98 33.95 -2.81
C SER A 361 -12.71 34.80 -2.95
N GLY A 362 -11.53 34.23 -2.63
CA GLY A 362 -10.24 34.86 -2.86
C GLY A 362 -9.93 35.04 -4.35
N LEU A 363 -10.16 33.98 -5.15
CA LEU A 363 -9.99 34.00 -6.60
C LEU A 363 -10.89 35.08 -7.25
N LYS A 364 -12.18 35.09 -6.93
CA LYS A 364 -13.13 36.09 -7.46
C LYS A 364 -12.70 37.53 -7.21
N ARG A 365 -12.18 37.83 -6.01
CA ARG A 365 -11.66 39.16 -5.64
C ARG A 365 -10.47 39.59 -6.50
N THR A 366 -9.55 38.67 -6.82
CA THR A 366 -8.39 38.95 -7.69
C THR A 366 -8.81 39.36 -9.10
N PHE A 367 -9.88 38.75 -9.64
CA PHE A 367 -10.42 39.07 -10.96
C PHE A 367 -11.50 40.18 -10.95
N LYS A 368 -11.80 40.76 -9.78
CA LYS A 368 -12.85 41.79 -9.57
C LYS A 368 -14.27 41.33 -10.00
N ILE A 369 -14.52 40.03 -10.01
CA ILE A 369 -15.83 39.43 -10.27
C ILE A 369 -16.58 39.13 -8.96
N LYS A 370 -17.91 39.03 -9.04
CA LYS A 370 -18.77 38.74 -7.87
C LYS A 370 -19.10 37.24 -7.74
N ASP A 371 -19.33 36.59 -8.87
CA ASP A 371 -19.74 35.18 -9.02
C ASP A 371 -18.93 34.59 -10.20
N PHE A 372 -18.79 33.26 -10.31
CA PHE A 372 -18.00 32.60 -11.37
C PHE A 372 -18.69 32.61 -12.74
N GLY A 373 -20.00 32.83 -12.78
CA GLY A 373 -20.81 32.95 -13.98
C GLY A 373 -22.29 33.09 -13.65
N ASP A 374 -23.14 33.02 -14.67
CA ASP A 374 -24.60 33.14 -14.54
C ASP A 374 -25.32 31.87 -15.04
N SER A 375 -24.71 30.68 -14.87
CA SER A 375 -25.23 29.42 -15.44
C SER A 375 -26.60 28.99 -14.87
N ILE A 376 -27.03 29.54 -13.73
CA ILE A 376 -28.37 29.33 -13.16
C ILE A 376 -29.04 30.71 -12.96
N PRO A 377 -30.16 31.01 -13.65
CA PRO A 377 -30.79 32.33 -13.56
C PRO A 377 -31.14 32.75 -12.12
N GLY A 378 -30.73 33.96 -11.75
CA GLY A 378 -30.92 34.52 -10.40
C GLY A 378 -30.06 33.91 -9.29
N HIS A 379 -29.17 32.95 -9.60
CA HIS A 379 -28.50 32.11 -8.60
C HIS A 379 -26.97 32.14 -8.62
N GLY A 380 -26.35 32.80 -9.61
CA GLY A 380 -24.90 32.85 -9.78
C GLY A 380 -24.34 31.61 -10.48
N GLY A 381 -23.05 31.36 -10.27
CA GLY A 381 -22.34 30.25 -10.92
C GLY A 381 -22.68 28.90 -10.32
N MET A 382 -22.41 27.84 -11.08
CA MET A 382 -22.37 26.48 -10.55
C MET A 382 -21.15 26.30 -9.62
N THR A 383 -20.01 26.90 -9.98
CA THR A 383 -18.76 26.83 -9.20
C THR A 383 -18.93 27.42 -7.80
N ASP A 384 -19.68 28.52 -7.67
CA ASP A 384 -20.06 29.15 -6.38
C ASP A 384 -20.90 28.27 -5.44
N ARG A 385 -21.34 27.10 -5.91
CA ARG A 385 -22.19 26.14 -5.18
C ARG A 385 -21.48 24.83 -4.87
N MET A 386 -20.38 24.57 -5.55
CA MET A 386 -19.66 23.30 -5.52
C MET A 386 -18.26 23.40 -4.91
N ASP A 387 -17.74 24.61 -4.67
CA ASP A 387 -16.40 24.84 -4.11
C ASP A 387 -16.17 24.13 -2.75
N CYS A 388 -17.16 24.11 -1.86
CA CYS A 388 -17.11 23.36 -0.60
C CYS A 388 -17.45 21.87 -0.79
N GLN A 389 -18.26 21.53 -1.79
CA GLN A 389 -18.70 20.16 -2.08
C GLN A 389 -17.57 19.31 -2.69
N PHE A 390 -16.74 19.87 -3.57
CA PHE A 390 -15.59 19.16 -4.15
C PHE A 390 -14.61 18.71 -3.05
N ILE A 391 -14.29 19.60 -2.10
CA ILE A 391 -13.40 19.28 -0.97
C ILE A 391 -14.03 18.24 -0.04
N MET A 392 -15.33 18.35 0.26
CA MET A 392 -16.04 17.37 1.10
C MET A 392 -16.11 15.99 0.44
N GLY A 393 -16.33 15.94 -0.88
CA GLY A 393 -16.36 14.70 -1.67
C GLY A 393 -15.01 13.99 -1.68
N PHE A 394 -13.93 14.72 -1.95
CA PHE A 394 -12.56 14.19 -1.89
C PHE A 394 -12.21 13.69 -0.48
N PHE A 395 -12.55 14.45 0.57
CA PHE A 395 -12.33 14.01 1.95
C PHE A 395 -13.10 12.73 2.27
N THR A 396 -14.38 12.63 1.88
CA THR A 396 -15.19 11.44 2.15
C THR A 396 -14.59 10.20 1.49
N TYR A 397 -14.14 10.30 0.23
CA TYR A 397 -13.49 9.21 -0.48
C TYR A 397 -12.22 8.73 0.22
N MET A 398 -11.32 9.66 0.56
CA MET A 398 -10.09 9.36 1.30
C MET A 398 -10.39 8.75 2.69
N TYR A 399 -11.39 9.27 3.39
CA TYR A 399 -11.78 8.79 4.72
C TYR A 399 -12.42 7.40 4.66
N TYR A 400 -13.28 7.14 3.67
CA TYR A 400 -13.91 5.84 3.44
C TYR A 400 -12.86 4.74 3.18
N HIS A 401 -11.97 4.93 2.20
CA HIS A 401 -10.93 3.93 1.90
C HIS A 401 -9.87 3.79 3.01
N SER A 402 -9.74 4.76 3.92
CA SER A 402 -8.81 4.66 5.06
C SER A 402 -9.40 3.97 6.30
N PHE A 403 -10.71 4.05 6.53
CA PHE A 403 -11.32 3.69 7.82
C PHE A 403 -12.61 2.85 7.75
N ILE A 404 -13.22 2.67 6.58
CA ILE A 404 -14.57 2.08 6.43
C ILE A 404 -14.63 0.97 5.35
N ALA A 405 -13.86 1.11 4.27
CA ALA A 405 -13.76 0.12 3.22
C ALA A 405 -13.22 -1.21 3.75
N ILE A 406 -13.82 -2.33 3.33
CA ILE A 406 -13.40 -3.68 3.74
C ILE A 406 -12.90 -4.41 2.50
N ASN A 407 -11.57 -4.50 2.38
CA ASN A 407 -10.89 -5.14 1.25
C ASN A 407 -11.02 -6.67 1.30
N LYS A 408 -12.22 -7.19 1.03
CA LYS A 408 -12.45 -8.61 0.78
C LYS A 408 -12.10 -8.95 -0.66
N ALA A 409 -11.16 -9.88 -0.87
CA ALA A 409 -10.96 -10.48 -2.18
C ALA A 409 -12.24 -11.22 -2.58
N SER A 410 -12.85 -10.83 -3.71
CA SER A 410 -13.99 -11.54 -4.30
C SER A 410 -13.49 -12.58 -5.31
N LEU A 411 -14.27 -13.64 -5.55
CA LEU A 411 -13.95 -14.63 -6.58
C LEU A 411 -13.73 -13.96 -7.94
N GLY A 412 -14.57 -12.99 -8.31
CA GLY A 412 -14.42 -12.22 -9.55
C GLY A 412 -13.07 -11.49 -9.63
N SER A 413 -12.66 -10.78 -8.58
CA SER A 413 -11.36 -10.10 -8.55
C SER A 413 -10.16 -11.05 -8.52
N VAL A 414 -10.29 -12.24 -7.92
CA VAL A 414 -9.23 -13.27 -7.93
C VAL A 414 -9.14 -13.92 -9.31
N MET A 415 -10.27 -14.20 -9.97
CA MET A 415 -10.30 -14.68 -11.35
C MET A 415 -9.76 -13.65 -12.34
N GLU A 416 -10.11 -12.37 -12.19
CA GLU A 416 -9.57 -11.29 -13.02
C GLU A 416 -8.05 -11.14 -12.83
N MET A 417 -7.57 -11.18 -11.59
CA MET A 417 -6.14 -11.18 -11.28
C MET A 417 -5.42 -12.41 -11.85
N ALA A 418 -6.02 -13.59 -11.80
CA ALA A 418 -5.45 -14.80 -12.40
C ALA A 418 -5.43 -14.74 -13.94
N VAL A 419 -6.53 -14.33 -14.57
CA VAL A 419 -6.66 -14.29 -16.05
C VAL A 419 -5.81 -13.19 -16.68
N THR A 420 -5.62 -12.06 -16.00
CA THR A 420 -4.85 -10.91 -16.54
C THR A 420 -3.43 -10.79 -16.01
N GLY A 421 -3.12 -11.38 -14.84
CA GLY A 421 -1.84 -11.24 -14.15
C GLY A 421 -0.96 -12.50 -14.13
N LEU A 422 -1.48 -13.67 -14.52
CA LEU A 422 -0.74 -14.93 -14.59
C LEU A 422 -0.70 -15.47 -16.03
N THR A 423 0.38 -16.16 -16.39
CA THR A 423 0.50 -16.95 -17.64
C THR A 423 -0.46 -18.15 -17.64
N VAL A 424 -0.69 -18.77 -18.80
CA VAL A 424 -1.57 -19.94 -18.91
C VAL A 424 -1.06 -21.11 -18.06
N GLU A 425 0.26 -21.25 -17.99
CA GLU A 425 0.98 -22.21 -17.17
C GLU A 425 0.70 -22.01 -15.67
N GLU A 426 0.83 -20.77 -15.19
CA GLU A 426 0.55 -20.36 -13.81
C GLU A 426 -0.96 -20.44 -13.47
N GLN A 427 -1.85 -20.12 -14.42
CA GLN A 427 -3.30 -20.31 -14.26
C GLN A 427 -3.65 -21.81 -14.08
N LEU A 428 -3.04 -22.70 -14.88
CA LEU A 428 -3.19 -24.14 -14.71
C LEU A 428 -2.58 -24.64 -13.39
N GLU A 429 -1.49 -24.05 -12.90
CA GLU A 429 -0.95 -24.38 -11.60
C GLU A 429 -1.83 -23.90 -10.44
N LEU A 430 -2.38 -22.68 -10.51
CA LEU A 430 -3.37 -22.15 -9.57
C LEU A 430 -4.61 -23.06 -9.48
N VAL A 431 -5.14 -23.50 -10.62
CA VAL A 431 -6.28 -24.44 -10.67
C VAL A 431 -5.92 -25.80 -10.08
N ARG A 432 -4.72 -26.35 -10.35
CA ARG A 432 -4.24 -27.59 -9.68
C ARG A 432 -3.95 -27.40 -8.19
N GLY A 433 -3.63 -26.19 -7.75
CA GLY A 433 -3.43 -25.83 -6.34
C GLY A 433 -4.77 -25.79 -5.59
N MET A 434 -5.74 -25.03 -6.11
CA MET A 434 -7.12 -25.03 -5.62
C MET A 434 -7.77 -26.42 -5.67
N GLY A 435 -7.48 -27.22 -6.70
CA GLY A 435 -7.94 -28.59 -6.81
C GLY A 435 -7.43 -29.49 -5.67
N ARG A 436 -6.11 -29.48 -5.41
CA ARG A 436 -5.52 -30.17 -4.26
C ARG A 436 -6.11 -29.69 -2.94
N TYR A 437 -6.29 -28.38 -2.77
CA TYR A 437 -6.90 -27.82 -1.57
C TYR A 437 -8.33 -28.33 -1.35
N LEU A 438 -9.18 -28.33 -2.38
CA LEU A 438 -10.58 -28.78 -2.28
C LEU A 438 -10.72 -30.31 -2.13
N SER A 439 -9.87 -31.12 -2.77
CA SER A 439 -9.76 -32.57 -2.49
C SER A 439 -9.39 -32.82 -1.03
N ASN A 440 -8.38 -32.12 -0.50
CA ASN A 440 -7.94 -32.26 0.89
C ASN A 440 -8.99 -31.78 1.92
N GLN A 441 -10.03 -31.06 1.50
CA GLN A 441 -11.19 -30.69 2.32
C GLN A 441 -12.37 -31.68 2.16
N GLY A 442 -12.23 -32.73 1.34
CA GLY A 442 -13.31 -33.68 1.03
C GLY A 442 -14.44 -33.10 0.17
N VAL A 443 -14.25 -31.91 -0.41
CA VAL A 443 -15.27 -31.21 -1.21
C VAL A 443 -15.24 -31.65 -2.68
N TRP A 444 -14.08 -32.13 -3.16
CA TRP A 444 -13.92 -32.63 -4.53
C TRP A 444 -13.56 -34.13 -4.52
N GLY A 445 -14.32 -34.94 -5.27
CA GLY A 445 -14.04 -36.36 -5.43
C GLY A 445 -12.81 -36.63 -6.30
N ASP A 446 -12.00 -37.62 -5.89
CA ASP A 446 -10.65 -37.87 -6.42
C ASP A 446 -10.61 -38.11 -7.95
N GLU A 447 -11.64 -38.70 -8.54
CA GLU A 447 -11.72 -38.97 -9.99
C GLU A 447 -11.50 -37.70 -10.82
N VAL A 448 -12.04 -36.56 -10.37
CA VAL A 448 -11.92 -35.28 -11.10
C VAL A 448 -10.52 -34.68 -10.90
N TYR A 449 -9.90 -34.87 -9.73
CA TYR A 449 -8.51 -34.47 -9.51
C TYR A 449 -7.56 -35.26 -10.43
N TYR A 450 -7.77 -36.57 -10.58
CA TYR A 450 -6.98 -37.40 -11.50
C TYR A 450 -7.25 -37.15 -12.99
N SER A 451 -8.40 -36.57 -13.35
CA SER A 451 -8.74 -36.19 -14.74
C SER A 451 -8.00 -34.95 -15.25
N MET A 452 -7.41 -34.12 -14.38
CA MET A 452 -6.73 -32.90 -14.79
C MET A 452 -5.38 -33.19 -15.48
N PRO A 453 -5.08 -32.60 -16.66
CA PRO A 453 -3.85 -32.88 -17.40
C PRO A 453 -2.57 -32.61 -16.58
N ARG A 454 -1.74 -33.64 -16.44
CA ARG A 454 -0.41 -33.55 -15.80
C ARG A 454 0.55 -32.74 -16.67
N GLN A 455 1.42 -31.97 -16.01
CA GLN A 455 2.43 -31.14 -16.66
C GLN A 455 3.37 -32.03 -17.50
N GLY A 456 3.54 -31.68 -18.79
CA GLY A 456 4.26 -32.48 -19.78
C GLY A 456 3.40 -33.02 -20.94
N SER A 457 2.09 -33.24 -20.77
CA SER A 457 1.24 -33.82 -21.83
C SER A 457 0.85 -32.83 -22.96
N ALA A 458 0.89 -31.51 -22.70
CA ALA A 458 0.51 -30.48 -23.67
C ALA A 458 1.33 -30.53 -24.98
N GLY A 459 2.61 -30.91 -24.90
CA GLY A 459 3.49 -31.08 -26.06
C GLY A 459 3.16 -32.30 -26.94
N GLN A 460 2.26 -33.18 -26.49
CA GLN A 460 1.82 -34.37 -27.21
C GLN A 460 0.40 -34.17 -27.78
N ALA A 461 -0.54 -33.60 -27.02
CA ALA A 461 -1.90 -33.33 -27.49
C ALA A 461 -1.95 -32.47 -28.78
N VAL A 462 -1.03 -31.52 -28.93
CA VAL A 462 -0.88 -30.68 -30.15
C VAL A 462 -0.40 -31.48 -31.36
N LYS A 463 0.34 -32.59 -31.15
CA LYS A 463 0.78 -33.50 -32.23
C LYS A 463 -0.33 -34.43 -32.68
N ASP A 464 -1.11 -34.96 -31.76
CA ASP A 464 -2.21 -35.88 -32.09
C ASP A 464 -3.35 -35.13 -32.80
N LEU A 465 -3.65 -33.89 -32.40
CA LEU A 465 -4.53 -32.98 -33.14
C LEU A 465 -4.03 -32.62 -34.54
N THR A 466 -2.71 -32.52 -34.76
CA THR A 466 -2.15 -32.25 -36.10
C THR A 466 -2.00 -33.50 -36.97
N TRP A 467 -2.12 -34.70 -36.40
CA TRP A 467 -2.24 -35.95 -37.17
C TRP A 467 -3.68 -36.23 -37.62
N GLY A 468 -4.67 -35.96 -36.75
CA GLY A 468 -6.09 -36.08 -37.09
C GLY A 468 -6.55 -35.19 -38.26
N PHE A 469 -5.95 -34.01 -38.40
CA PHE A 469 -6.27 -33.04 -39.47
C PHE A 469 -5.65 -33.34 -40.86
N ARG A 470 -5.04 -34.52 -41.09
CA ARG A 470 -4.50 -34.92 -42.40
C ARG A 470 -5.20 -36.10 -43.09
N THR A 471 -6.27 -36.64 -42.51
CA THR A 471 -7.03 -37.77 -43.09
C THR A 471 -8.48 -37.45 -43.41
N ALA A 472 -9.02 -36.30 -42.97
CA ALA A 472 -10.38 -35.85 -43.21
C ALA A 472 -10.50 -34.81 -44.36
N SER A 473 -9.91 -35.10 -45.53
CA SER A 473 -10.00 -34.26 -46.73
C SER A 473 -10.60 -35.01 -47.93
N ASN A 474 -11.72 -35.69 -47.72
CA ASN A 474 -12.56 -36.20 -48.80
C ASN A 474 -14.00 -36.47 -48.31
N THR A 475 -14.97 -36.29 -49.20
CA THR A 475 -16.43 -36.17 -48.90
C THR A 475 -16.78 -34.96 -48.01
N GLY A 476 -18.00 -34.42 -48.18
CA GLY A 476 -18.43 -33.18 -47.51
C GLY A 476 -19.95 -33.09 -47.40
N SER A 477 -20.48 -31.87 -47.42
CA SER A 477 -21.89 -31.49 -47.16
C SER A 477 -22.20 -31.14 -45.71
N VAL A 478 -22.05 -29.84 -45.43
CA VAL A 478 -23.01 -28.95 -44.75
C VAL A 478 -24.29 -29.60 -44.20
N VAL A 479 -24.61 -29.33 -42.93
CA VAL A 479 -25.88 -28.72 -42.47
C VAL A 479 -25.67 -28.13 -41.06
N CYS A 480 -26.24 -26.96 -40.80
CA CYS A 480 -26.34 -26.35 -39.47
C CYS A 480 -27.78 -26.50 -38.96
N HIS A 481 -28.00 -26.55 -37.65
CA HIS A 481 -29.27 -26.17 -37.05
C HIS A 481 -29.09 -25.63 -35.62
N ASP A 482 -29.93 -24.66 -35.26
CA ASP A 482 -29.90 -23.89 -34.02
C ASP A 482 -30.82 -24.45 -32.91
N ALA A 483 -30.88 -23.70 -31.81
CA ALA A 483 -32.05 -23.47 -30.94
C ALA A 483 -32.19 -24.21 -29.58
N GLU A 484 -31.93 -23.43 -28.52
CA GLU A 484 -32.87 -23.06 -27.44
C GLU A 484 -33.60 -24.10 -26.55
N SER A 485 -33.15 -24.11 -25.27
CA SER A 485 -33.99 -23.83 -24.07
C SER A 485 -34.87 -24.93 -23.43
N VAL A 486 -35.53 -24.55 -22.31
CA VAL A 486 -36.50 -25.32 -21.47
C VAL A 486 -35.83 -26.44 -20.64
N LEU A 487 -35.57 -26.27 -19.33
CA LEU A 487 -36.48 -26.33 -18.16
C LEU A 487 -37.25 -27.67 -18.04
N GLY A 488 -36.97 -28.49 -17.01
CA GLY A 488 -37.68 -29.76 -16.81
C GLY A 488 -37.27 -30.48 -15.51
N ASP A 489 -38.14 -30.40 -14.52
CA ASP A 489 -38.00 -30.87 -13.13
C ASP A 489 -38.09 -32.41 -12.95
N SER A 490 -37.75 -32.87 -11.73
CA SER A 490 -38.33 -34.02 -11.00
C SER A 490 -37.92 -35.49 -11.27
N SER A 491 -37.54 -36.12 -10.15
CA SER A 491 -37.83 -37.50 -9.67
C SER A 491 -37.38 -38.76 -10.42
N ASP A 492 -36.65 -39.60 -9.66
CA ASP A 492 -36.79 -41.06 -9.46
C ASP A 492 -37.17 -42.01 -10.62
N VAL A 493 -36.37 -43.07 -10.76
CA VAL A 493 -36.82 -44.44 -10.39
C VAL A 493 -35.63 -45.42 -10.29
N HIS A 494 -35.68 -46.33 -9.32
CA HIS A 494 -34.81 -47.51 -9.28
C HIS A 494 -35.29 -48.57 -10.28
N GLU A 495 -34.38 -49.16 -11.06
CA GLU A 495 -34.50 -50.59 -11.34
C GLU A 495 -33.14 -51.29 -11.42
N LYS A 496 -33.08 -52.51 -10.89
CA LYS A 496 -31.92 -53.41 -10.99
C LYS A 496 -32.16 -54.37 -12.14
N ASN A 497 -31.09 -54.83 -12.79
CA ASN A 497 -31.06 -56.21 -13.28
C ASN A 497 -29.63 -56.76 -13.25
N GLU A 498 -29.46 -57.91 -12.58
CA GLU A 498 -28.23 -58.71 -12.62
C GLU A 498 -28.29 -59.69 -13.80
N CYS A 499 -27.15 -60.10 -14.36
CA CYS A 499 -27.00 -61.50 -14.82
C CYS A 499 -25.54 -61.96 -15.08
N LEU A 500 -25.15 -63.02 -14.36
CA LEU A 500 -24.46 -64.23 -14.84
C LEU A 500 -23.10 -64.16 -15.59
N ARG A 501 -22.03 -64.23 -14.79
CA ARG A 501 -21.07 -65.38 -14.68
C ARG A 501 -20.51 -66.09 -15.96
N VAL A 502 -19.20 -65.86 -16.20
CA VAL A 502 -18.09 -66.82 -16.55
C VAL A 502 -18.23 -67.81 -17.76
N PRO A 503 -17.16 -68.53 -18.20
CA PRO A 503 -15.71 -68.49 -17.85
C PRO A 503 -14.75 -68.25 -19.05
N GLY A 504 -13.47 -67.98 -18.75
CA GLY A 504 -12.39 -67.79 -19.75
C GLY A 504 -11.58 -69.04 -20.11
N CYS A 505 -10.41 -68.85 -20.73
CA CYS A 505 -9.46 -69.92 -21.13
C CYS A 505 -8.00 -69.60 -20.69
N LYS A 506 -7.11 -70.59 -20.75
CA LYS A 506 -5.73 -70.57 -20.18
C LYS A 506 -4.63 -70.82 -21.24
N SER A 507 -3.37 -70.63 -20.80
CA SER A 507 -2.09 -71.04 -21.41
C SER A 507 -1.53 -70.16 -22.56
N GLY A 508 -0.22 -70.14 -22.82
CA GLY A 508 0.89 -70.60 -21.97
C GLY A 508 2.21 -70.99 -22.69
N LEU A 509 3.34 -70.53 -22.14
CA LEU A 509 4.73 -71.02 -22.31
C LEU A 509 5.49 -70.86 -23.66
N ARG A 510 6.73 -70.34 -23.51
CA ARG A 510 7.99 -70.67 -24.26
C ARG A 510 8.11 -70.24 -25.74
N ALA A 511 9.33 -70.17 -26.34
CA ALA A 511 10.66 -69.78 -25.84
C ALA A 511 11.72 -69.67 -26.97
N ARG A 512 12.67 -68.72 -26.84
CA ARG A 512 14.07 -68.70 -27.34
C ARG A 512 14.41 -68.62 -28.86
N TRP A 513 15.21 -67.60 -29.16
CA TRP A 513 16.45 -67.57 -29.99
C TRP A 513 16.38 -67.67 -31.54
N CYS A 514 16.98 -66.65 -32.19
CA CYS A 514 18.02 -66.86 -33.21
C CYS A 514 19.07 -65.71 -33.14
N ARG A 515 20.18 -65.75 -33.91
CA ARG A 515 21.39 -64.89 -33.74
C ARG A 515 22.18 -64.72 -35.06
N LYS A 516 23.12 -63.75 -35.12
CA LYS A 516 24.19 -63.52 -36.16
C LYS A 516 23.69 -62.91 -37.49
N LEU A 517 24.45 -62.20 -38.36
CA LEU A 517 25.79 -61.52 -38.50
C LEU A 517 25.66 -60.60 -39.77
N ALA A 518 26.51 -59.65 -40.20
CA ALA A 518 27.54 -58.74 -39.65
C ALA A 518 28.11 -57.85 -40.80
N LEU A 519 29.29 -57.20 -40.61
CA LEU A 519 30.10 -56.41 -41.58
C LEU A 519 29.53 -55.00 -41.92
N SER A 520 30.32 -53.96 -42.25
CA SER A 520 31.79 -53.80 -42.45
C SER A 520 32.32 -52.38 -42.08
N ARG A 521 33.66 -52.23 -42.04
CA ARG A 521 34.48 -50.98 -42.01
C ARG A 521 35.09 -50.75 -43.44
N PRO A 522 35.87 -49.68 -43.81
CA PRO A 522 36.79 -48.84 -42.98
C PRO A 522 37.00 -47.33 -43.39
N SER A 523 37.95 -46.65 -42.70
CA SER A 523 38.99 -45.67 -43.21
C SER A 523 38.62 -44.37 -43.98
N GLU A 524 39.31 -43.21 -43.89
CA GLU A 524 40.39 -42.68 -43.00
C GLU A 524 40.70 -41.17 -43.28
N HIS A 525 41.74 -40.61 -42.60
CA HIS A 525 42.47 -39.32 -42.83
C HIS A 525 41.81 -38.02 -42.28
N TRP A 526 42.45 -37.21 -41.40
CA TRP A 526 43.68 -36.35 -41.48
C TRP A 526 43.44 -35.06 -42.32
N THR A 527 43.77 -33.81 -41.94
CA THR A 527 44.65 -33.21 -40.89
C THR A 527 44.02 -31.98 -40.17
N GLY A 528 44.66 -31.44 -39.12
CA GLY A 528 44.36 -30.12 -38.52
C GLY A 528 44.85 -28.89 -39.33
N PRO A 529 44.99 -27.68 -38.73
CA PRO A 529 45.72 -27.46 -37.47
C PRO A 529 44.99 -26.62 -36.39
N VAL A 530 45.74 -26.31 -35.32
CA VAL A 530 45.30 -25.63 -34.07
C VAL A 530 46.18 -24.38 -33.81
N SER A 531 45.74 -23.52 -32.88
CA SER A 531 46.40 -22.31 -32.34
C SER A 531 46.34 -21.05 -33.24
N GLY A 532 46.21 -19.84 -32.71
CA GLY A 532 46.05 -19.39 -31.31
C GLY A 532 46.82 -18.09 -31.06
N PHE A 533 46.60 -17.39 -29.94
CA PHE A 533 47.64 -16.53 -29.31
C PHE A 533 47.28 -16.19 -27.86
N ARG A 534 48.29 -15.89 -27.04
CA ARG A 534 48.19 -15.73 -25.58
C ARG A 534 49.04 -14.54 -25.12
N SER A 535 48.47 -13.63 -24.32
CA SER A 535 49.15 -12.52 -23.62
C SER A 535 49.87 -11.51 -24.55
N SER A 536 50.22 -10.27 -24.16
CA SER A 536 50.38 -9.63 -22.86
C SER A 536 50.45 -8.09 -23.07
N LEU A 537 50.70 -7.30 -22.01
CA LEU A 537 51.24 -5.92 -22.06
C LEU A 537 50.33 -4.84 -22.73
N GLU A 538 50.51 -3.53 -22.52
CA GLU A 538 50.81 -2.83 -21.26
C GLU A 538 50.21 -1.39 -21.27
N LYS A 539 50.61 -0.56 -20.30
CA LYS A 539 50.13 0.79 -19.98
C LYS A 539 50.24 1.80 -21.15
N ARG A 540 49.25 2.73 -21.21
CA ARG A 540 49.37 4.15 -21.67
C ARG A 540 49.63 4.38 -23.18
N SER A 541 49.27 5.51 -23.80
CA SER A 541 48.39 6.63 -23.41
C SER A 541 48.13 7.58 -24.61
N ARG A 542 47.19 8.53 -24.44
CA ARG A 542 46.88 9.69 -25.33
C ARG A 542 46.13 9.30 -26.62
N SER A 543 44.87 9.69 -26.79
CA SER A 543 44.36 11.03 -27.14
C SER A 543 44.50 11.36 -28.63
N TYR A 544 43.38 11.47 -29.35
CA TYR A 544 42.82 12.78 -29.75
C TYR A 544 41.34 12.65 -30.16
N LEU A 545 40.66 13.79 -30.37
CA LEU A 545 39.24 13.87 -30.74
C LEU A 545 39.04 13.76 -32.26
N ILE A 546 37.83 13.40 -32.70
CA ILE A 546 36.90 14.24 -33.51
C ILE A 546 35.65 13.41 -33.91
N SER A 547 34.46 14.00 -33.85
CA SER A 547 33.16 13.43 -34.30
C SER A 547 33.08 13.38 -35.85
N PRO A 548 32.14 12.63 -36.49
CA PRO A 548 30.78 13.16 -36.72
C PRO A 548 29.70 11.99 -36.81
N PRO A 549 28.62 11.93 -37.65
CA PRO A 549 27.36 11.25 -37.23
C PRO A 549 26.70 10.24 -38.22
N ALA A 550 25.52 9.71 -37.81
CA ALA A 550 24.38 9.24 -38.64
C ALA A 550 24.48 7.99 -39.56
N THR A 551 23.79 6.90 -39.15
CA THR A 551 22.78 6.03 -39.87
C THR A 551 22.89 5.73 -41.38
N PRO A 552 22.53 4.52 -41.90
CA PRO A 552 21.26 3.81 -41.54
C PRO A 552 21.15 2.24 -41.64
N LEU A 553 20.00 1.71 -41.16
CA LEU A 553 19.26 0.47 -41.53
C LEU A 553 19.77 -0.96 -41.12
N ARG A 554 18.81 -1.92 -41.09
CA ARG A 554 18.91 -3.35 -40.66
C ARG A 554 18.73 -4.34 -41.85
N PRO A 555 18.80 -5.69 -41.69
CA PRO A 555 17.84 -6.57 -40.96
C PRO A 555 18.51 -7.41 -39.84
N ASP A 556 17.92 -7.84 -38.72
CA ASP A 556 16.58 -8.37 -38.34
C ASP A 556 16.44 -9.91 -38.36
N PHE A 557 16.58 -10.55 -37.18
CA PHE A 557 15.79 -11.69 -36.66
C PHE A 557 16.07 -11.87 -35.14
N PRO A 558 15.33 -12.70 -34.37
CA PRO A 558 14.54 -12.15 -33.26
C PRO A 558 15.11 -12.40 -31.85
N VAL A 559 14.71 -11.54 -30.90
CA VAL A 559 14.96 -11.68 -29.46
C VAL A 559 13.62 -11.56 -28.72
N GLN A 560 13.39 -12.42 -27.73
CA GLN A 560 12.18 -12.40 -26.90
C GLN A 560 12.24 -11.25 -25.86
N ASN A 561 11.10 -10.64 -25.57
CA ASN A 561 11.02 -9.48 -24.68
C ASN A 561 11.21 -9.87 -23.21
N GLY A 562 12.30 -9.39 -22.59
CA GLY A 562 12.45 -9.39 -21.14
C GLY A 562 11.61 -8.28 -20.48
N CYS A 563 11.03 -8.57 -19.32
CA CYS A 563 10.17 -7.61 -18.60
C CYS A 563 10.99 -6.53 -17.89
N LEU A 564 10.65 -5.25 -18.09
CA LEU A 564 11.25 -4.11 -17.40
C LEU A 564 10.37 -3.62 -16.24
N THR A 565 10.66 -4.08 -15.03
CA THR A 565 10.02 -3.58 -13.80
C THR A 565 10.59 -2.22 -13.40
N PHE A 566 9.75 -1.18 -13.37
CA PHE A 566 10.14 0.14 -12.86
C PHE A 566 10.17 0.18 -11.32
N ALA A 567 11.22 0.78 -10.76
CA ALA A 567 11.34 1.01 -9.33
C ALA A 567 10.50 2.23 -8.85
N PRO A 568 10.02 2.24 -7.60
CA PRO A 568 9.27 3.38 -7.05
C PRO A 568 10.17 4.60 -6.80
N ILE A 569 9.67 5.79 -7.16
CA ILE A 569 10.41 7.05 -7.03
C ILE A 569 10.33 7.57 -5.58
N CYS A 570 11.44 7.46 -4.84
CA CYS A 570 11.58 8.14 -3.55
C CYS A 570 11.80 9.65 -3.75
N VAL A 571 10.98 10.48 -3.08
CA VAL A 571 11.09 11.94 -3.12
C VAL A 571 12.29 12.40 -2.27
N ASN A 572 13.42 12.66 -2.93
CA ASN A 572 14.65 13.03 -2.24
C ASN A 572 14.70 14.53 -1.91
N ARG A 573 14.85 14.89 -0.63
CA ARG A 573 14.98 16.29 -0.19
C ARG A 573 16.41 16.78 -0.39
N HIS A 574 16.64 17.64 -1.38
CA HIS A 574 17.88 18.41 -1.45
C HIS A 574 17.97 19.43 -0.30
N ILE A 575 18.85 19.17 0.66
CA ILE A 575 19.49 20.21 1.46
C ILE A 575 20.82 20.55 0.76
N ALA A 576 21.04 21.81 0.43
CA ALA A 576 22.27 22.27 -0.19
C ALA A 576 23.31 22.64 0.88
N SER A 577 24.51 22.07 0.78
CA SER A 577 25.67 22.42 1.61
C SER A 577 26.91 22.57 0.74
N THR A 578 27.37 23.81 0.54
CA THR A 578 28.61 24.13 -0.18
C THR A 578 29.81 24.22 0.77
N PRO A 579 31.01 23.72 0.40
CA PRO A 579 32.12 23.55 1.34
C PRO A 579 33.24 24.62 1.28
N THR A 580 33.76 24.99 2.45
CA THR A 580 35.06 25.65 2.72
C THR A 580 35.39 25.42 4.19
N SER A 581 36.63 25.17 4.66
CA SER A 581 37.91 24.83 4.02
C SER A 581 38.86 24.23 5.08
N SER A 582 40.09 23.87 4.71
CA SER A 582 41.23 23.57 5.62
C SER A 582 41.46 24.70 6.66
N SER A 583 42.18 24.52 7.79
CA SER A 583 43.42 23.76 8.00
C SER A 583 43.83 23.57 9.49
N ASP A 584 44.45 22.43 9.80
CA ASP A 584 45.67 22.22 10.63
C ASP A 584 45.81 22.56 12.15
N GLU A 585 46.81 21.88 12.72
CA GLU A 585 47.62 22.09 13.94
C GLU A 585 47.06 21.98 15.39
N HIS A 586 47.15 20.74 15.90
CA HIS A 586 48.11 20.28 16.93
C HIS A 586 48.20 20.83 18.39
N LEU A 587 48.54 19.87 19.26
CA LEU A 587 49.30 19.94 20.53
C LEU A 587 48.68 20.57 21.80
N GLN A 588 48.53 19.70 22.82
CA GLN A 588 49.12 19.79 24.17
C GLN A 588 48.80 21.01 25.10
N ALA A 589 48.67 20.85 26.43
CA ALA A 589 48.74 19.67 27.30
C ALA A 589 48.37 20.00 28.76
N ARG A 590 48.08 18.95 29.58
CA ARG A 590 48.21 18.91 31.06
C ARG A 590 47.18 19.79 31.85
N ARG A 591 46.82 19.52 33.12
CA ARG A 591 47.02 18.35 34.03
C ARG A 591 46.10 18.47 35.26
N LEU A 592 45.79 17.32 35.90
CA LEU A 592 45.46 17.15 37.34
C LEU A 592 44.16 17.83 37.85
N ALA A 593 43.47 17.35 38.89
CA ALA A 593 43.39 16.02 39.51
C ALA A 593 42.12 15.94 40.41
N SER A 594 41.84 14.74 40.93
CA SER A 594 41.22 14.41 42.25
C SER A 594 40.57 15.54 43.09
N SER A 595 39.44 15.33 43.79
CA SER A 595 39.14 14.09 44.53
C SER A 595 37.70 14.02 45.08
N THR A 596 37.18 12.79 45.22
CA THR A 596 36.31 12.27 46.31
C THR A 596 35.08 13.05 46.83
N ARG A 597 33.96 12.30 46.80
CA ARG A 597 33.07 11.95 47.94
C ARG A 597 31.71 12.66 48.17
N ASP A 598 30.69 11.80 48.07
CA ASP A 598 29.68 11.47 49.09
C ASP A 598 28.71 12.55 49.65
N GLN A 599 27.43 12.32 49.27
CA GLN A 599 26.29 12.10 50.19
C GLN A 599 25.59 13.26 50.93
N ASN A 600 24.34 13.44 50.51
CA ASN A 600 23.11 13.31 51.31
C ASN A 600 22.45 14.49 52.03
N LEU A 601 21.11 14.41 51.93
CA LEU A 601 20.03 14.94 52.78
C LEU A 601 19.63 16.44 52.77
N HIS A 602 18.32 16.57 52.99
CA HIS A 602 17.41 17.64 53.44
C HIS A 602 17.99 18.98 54.01
N ASP A 603 17.24 20.10 54.09
CA ASP A 603 15.78 20.19 54.29
C ASP A 603 15.11 21.54 53.89
N ARG A 604 13.76 21.53 53.87
CA ARG A 604 12.77 22.60 54.18
C ARG A 604 12.92 24.09 53.76
N ASN A 605 11.97 24.48 52.91
CA ASN A 605 10.90 25.49 53.14
C ASN A 605 11.08 27.04 53.06
N THR A 606 10.18 27.61 52.23
CA THR A 606 9.34 28.81 52.42
C THR A 606 9.86 30.26 52.25
N LEU A 607 9.46 30.84 51.10
CA LEU A 607 8.73 32.11 50.92
C LEU A 607 9.41 33.46 51.25
N GLY A 608 9.78 34.18 50.19
CA GLY A 608 10.00 35.63 50.15
C GLY A 608 9.56 36.25 48.81
N ARG A 609 8.90 37.42 48.84
CA ARG A 609 8.36 38.20 47.70
C ARG A 609 9.25 39.45 47.46
N PRO A 610 9.06 40.27 46.38
CA PRO A 610 8.51 40.04 45.03
C PRO A 610 9.21 40.86 43.87
N LEU A 611 8.56 40.90 42.69
CA LEU A 611 8.61 41.94 41.61
C LEU A 611 9.75 41.99 40.56
N LEU A 612 9.34 41.83 39.28
CA LEU A 612 9.70 42.60 38.06
C LEU A 612 11.19 42.66 37.58
N THR A 613 11.53 42.62 36.28
CA THR A 613 10.79 42.84 35.02
C THR A 613 11.12 41.82 33.89
N HIS A 614 10.39 41.96 32.77
CA HIS A 614 10.61 41.49 31.39
C HIS A 614 12.04 41.13 30.92
N ALA A 615 12.28 40.24 29.94
CA ALA A 615 11.39 39.31 29.19
C ALA A 615 12.24 38.36 28.29
N ARG A 616 11.55 37.50 27.50
CA ARG A 616 12.05 36.57 26.46
C ARG A 616 12.64 35.24 26.98
N HIS A 617 11.77 34.24 27.18
CA HIS A 617 12.16 32.83 27.11
C HIS A 617 11.55 32.14 25.89
N ARG A 618 12.37 31.38 25.16
CA ARG A 618 11.89 30.29 24.30
C ARG A 618 11.35 29.20 25.23
N VAL A 619 10.07 28.83 25.11
CA VAL A 619 9.53 27.67 25.82
C VAL A 619 9.95 26.40 25.08
N ARG A 620 10.92 25.68 25.62
CA ARG A 620 11.00 24.23 25.42
C ARG A 620 9.77 23.63 26.10
N ILE A 621 8.86 23.01 25.34
CA ILE A 621 7.81 22.18 25.95
C ILE A 621 8.48 20.92 26.47
N SER A 622 8.50 20.76 27.79
CA SER A 622 9.03 19.56 28.45
C SER A 622 8.05 18.40 28.30
N ALA A 623 8.50 17.25 27.81
CA ALA A 623 7.69 16.05 27.68
C ALA A 623 7.41 15.41 29.05
N SER A 624 6.32 15.85 29.70
CA SER A 624 5.94 15.36 31.04
C SER A 624 4.43 15.23 31.29
N LEU A 625 3.56 15.76 30.42
CA LEU A 625 2.09 15.69 30.53
C LEU A 625 1.44 14.55 29.70
N TRP A 626 2.20 13.49 29.42
CA TRP A 626 1.79 12.34 28.60
C TRP A 626 1.97 10.99 29.34
N LYS A 627 1.75 10.97 30.66
CA LYS A 627 1.99 9.79 31.52
C LYS A 627 0.86 9.41 32.51
N THR A 628 -0.33 9.99 32.39
CA THR A 628 -1.47 9.75 33.32
C THR A 628 -2.80 9.42 32.63
N PHE A 629 -2.77 9.03 31.34
CA PHE A 629 -3.92 8.45 30.63
C PHE A 629 -3.52 7.12 29.99
N ASN A 630 -3.18 6.12 30.82
CA ASN A 630 -3.07 4.73 30.35
C ASN A 630 -3.22 3.72 31.50
N MET A 631 -4.39 3.73 32.16
CA MET A 631 -4.85 2.62 33.02
C MET A 631 -6.33 2.38 32.73
N ALA A 632 -6.63 1.40 31.88
CA ALA A 632 -7.98 0.85 31.74
C ALA A 632 -8.10 -0.34 32.72
N PRO A 633 -9.09 -0.36 33.63
CA PRO A 633 -9.35 -1.54 34.43
C PRO A 633 -9.91 -2.67 33.57
N SER A 634 -9.59 -3.92 33.92
CA SER A 634 -10.22 -5.08 33.30
C SER A 634 -11.71 -5.14 33.68
N ALA A 635 -12.59 -5.29 32.69
CA ALA A 635 -14.03 -5.49 32.90
C ALA A 635 -14.44 -6.85 32.30
N THR A 636 -15.10 -7.67 33.09
CA THR A 636 -15.52 -9.04 32.74
C THR A 636 -16.54 -9.06 31.60
N ILE A 637 -16.41 -10.02 30.68
CA ILE A 637 -17.35 -10.21 29.58
C ILE A 637 -18.42 -11.22 30.01
N ASP A 638 -19.65 -10.76 30.16
CA ASP A 638 -20.82 -11.65 30.24
C ASP A 638 -21.09 -12.23 28.84
N THR A 639 -21.22 -13.55 28.77
CA THR A 639 -21.41 -14.26 27.50
C THR A 639 -22.89 -14.53 27.22
N ALA A 640 -23.33 -14.21 26.01
CA ALA A 640 -24.60 -14.60 25.44
C ALA A 640 -24.33 -15.33 24.10
N PRO A 641 -25.17 -16.29 23.70
CA PRO A 641 -24.69 -17.46 22.98
C PRO A 641 -24.27 -17.21 21.53
N ALA A 642 -23.19 -17.87 21.13
CA ALA A 642 -22.77 -17.96 19.73
C ALA A 642 -23.77 -18.80 18.92
N VAL A 643 -24.08 -18.35 17.70
CA VAL A 643 -24.79 -19.18 16.71
C VAL A 643 -23.82 -20.26 16.25
N GLY A 644 -24.23 -21.53 16.39
CA GLY A 644 -23.34 -22.69 16.25
C GLY A 644 -22.87 -22.94 14.82
N GLY A 645 -21.72 -22.37 14.45
CA GLY A 645 -20.77 -23.12 13.64
C GLY A 645 -20.20 -24.24 14.51
N THR A 646 -20.25 -25.49 14.05
CA THR A 646 -19.67 -26.64 14.77
C THR A 646 -18.15 -26.61 14.68
N ALA A 647 -17.53 -25.73 15.46
CA ALA A 647 -16.17 -25.93 15.89
C ALA A 647 -16.11 -27.30 16.56
N VAL A 648 -15.31 -28.21 15.99
CA VAL A 648 -15.08 -29.52 16.61
C VAL A 648 -14.33 -29.26 17.90
N VAL A 649 -15.06 -29.29 19.01
CA VAL A 649 -14.47 -29.30 20.35
C VAL A 649 -13.50 -30.49 20.35
N PRO A 650 -12.19 -30.28 20.60
CA PRO A 650 -11.27 -31.40 20.76
C PRO A 650 -11.85 -32.33 21.81
N LYS A 651 -11.99 -33.62 21.48
CA LYS A 651 -12.42 -34.60 22.48
C LYS A 651 -11.46 -34.53 23.67
N GLU A 652 -11.99 -34.72 24.88
CA GLU A 652 -11.15 -34.91 26.06
C GLU A 652 -10.03 -35.91 25.75
N ALA A 653 -8.82 -35.58 26.21
CA ALA A 653 -7.59 -36.06 25.61
C ALA A 653 -7.62 -37.57 25.33
N SER A 654 -7.52 -37.90 24.04
CA SER A 654 -7.10 -39.23 23.61
C SER A 654 -5.64 -39.38 24.03
N HIS A 655 -5.41 -39.78 25.29
CA HIS A 655 -4.08 -40.03 25.85
C HIS A 655 -3.41 -41.23 25.18
N SER A 656 -2.98 -41.05 23.92
CA SER A 656 -1.86 -41.79 23.36
C SER A 656 -0.65 -41.48 24.23
N LYS A 657 -0.18 -42.49 24.96
CA LYS A 657 1.02 -42.41 25.79
C LYS A 657 2.26 -42.40 24.90
N HIS A 658 2.50 -41.26 24.26
CA HIS A 658 3.69 -41.02 23.47
C HIS A 658 4.95 -41.15 24.34
N GLY A 659 6.02 -41.68 23.74
CA GLY A 659 7.25 -42.06 24.44
C GLY A 659 7.44 -43.58 24.59
N HIS A 660 6.43 -44.39 24.28
CA HIS A 660 6.65 -45.81 24.01
C HIS A 660 7.46 -46.00 22.70
N GLU A 661 7.31 -45.10 21.73
CA GLU A 661 8.00 -45.15 20.43
C GLU A 661 9.53 -44.95 20.53
N LEU A 662 10.00 -44.27 21.59
CA LEU A 662 11.43 -43.98 21.84
C LEU A 662 12.15 -45.08 22.65
N GLN A 663 11.45 -46.15 23.07
CA GLN A 663 12.05 -47.18 23.91
C GLN A 663 13.18 -47.94 23.18
N ASN A 664 14.42 -47.70 23.61
CA ASN A 664 15.66 -48.24 23.04
C ASN A 664 15.98 -47.76 21.60
N LYS A 665 15.50 -46.57 21.21
CA LYS A 665 15.80 -45.93 19.92
C LYS A 665 16.26 -44.48 20.12
N THR A 666 17.12 -43.97 19.23
CA THR A 666 17.31 -42.52 19.07
C THR A 666 16.12 -41.89 18.34
N PRO A 667 15.88 -40.57 18.45
CA PRO A 667 14.86 -39.88 17.66
C PRO A 667 14.96 -40.16 16.15
N LEU A 668 16.19 -40.15 15.59
CA LEU A 668 16.44 -40.45 14.18
C LEU A 668 16.05 -41.90 13.79
N GLN A 669 16.22 -42.86 14.70
CA GLN A 669 15.78 -44.27 14.54
C GLN A 669 14.27 -44.48 14.80
N ALA A 670 13.60 -43.53 15.45
CA ALA A 670 12.15 -43.53 15.66
C ALA A 670 11.43 -42.91 14.45
N MET A 671 11.98 -41.84 13.87
CA MET A 671 11.47 -41.20 12.64
C MET A 671 11.76 -42.01 11.37
N SER A 672 12.85 -42.78 11.32
CA SER A 672 13.18 -43.66 10.18
C SER A 672 12.30 -44.91 10.16
N HIS A 673 11.60 -45.16 9.05
CA HIS A 673 10.73 -46.33 8.87
C HIS A 673 11.39 -47.39 7.97
N GLY A 674 11.48 -48.62 8.47
CA GLY A 674 12.15 -49.75 7.80
C GLY A 674 13.62 -49.90 8.17
N ASP A 675 14.36 -50.69 7.39
CA ASP A 675 15.76 -51.04 7.67
C ASP A 675 16.77 -49.92 7.32
N VAL A 676 16.31 -48.85 6.66
CA VAL A 676 17.15 -47.70 6.26
C VAL A 676 16.93 -46.56 7.24
N VAL A 677 17.98 -46.22 8.00
CA VAL A 677 18.03 -45.07 8.90
C VAL A 677 18.81 -43.95 8.23
N LEU A 678 18.36 -42.70 8.39
CA LEU A 678 19.09 -41.53 7.91
C LEU A 678 20.49 -41.44 8.55
N ALA A 679 21.45 -40.88 7.80
CA ALA A 679 22.78 -40.58 8.33
C ALA A 679 22.72 -39.31 9.19
N GLY A 680 23.08 -39.45 10.47
CA GLY A 680 23.31 -38.33 11.38
C GLY A 680 24.64 -37.62 11.13
N ILE A 681 25.05 -36.79 12.09
CA ILE A 681 26.21 -35.90 12.03
C ILE A 681 27.48 -36.72 11.71
N PRO A 682 28.20 -36.42 10.62
CA PRO A 682 29.38 -37.18 10.20
C PRO A 682 30.53 -37.08 11.20
N LYS A 683 31.32 -38.16 11.29
CA LYS A 683 32.56 -38.22 12.09
C LYS A 683 33.77 -38.04 11.17
N PHE A 684 34.70 -37.18 11.57
CA PHE A 684 35.86 -36.79 10.78
C PHE A 684 37.13 -37.49 11.26
N PRO A 685 38.04 -37.87 10.34
CA PRO A 685 39.34 -38.45 10.70
C PRO A 685 40.35 -37.41 11.21
N ASP A 686 40.15 -36.13 10.91
CA ASP A 686 41.06 -35.04 11.24
C ASP A 686 40.34 -33.67 11.31
N PHE A 687 41.01 -32.67 11.90
CA PHE A 687 40.43 -31.33 12.06
C PHE A 687 40.31 -30.53 10.75
N ALA A 688 41.12 -30.81 9.71
CA ALA A 688 41.05 -30.08 8.45
C ALA A 688 39.86 -30.53 7.60
N SER A 689 39.54 -31.82 7.58
CA SER A 689 38.32 -32.34 6.94
C SER A 689 37.05 -31.88 7.67
N GLN A 690 37.04 -31.89 9.02
CA GLN A 690 35.94 -31.31 9.80
C GLN A 690 35.75 -29.81 9.53
N ARG A 691 36.84 -29.04 9.51
CA ARG A 691 36.85 -27.60 9.25
C ARG A 691 36.30 -27.29 7.85
N GLN A 692 36.78 -27.98 6.81
CA GLN A 692 36.27 -27.78 5.45
C GLN A 692 34.75 -28.02 5.38
N TRP A 693 34.28 -29.12 5.96
CA TRP A 693 32.85 -29.44 6.04
C TRP A 693 32.04 -28.34 6.74
N GLN A 694 32.48 -27.85 7.91
CA GLN A 694 31.82 -26.74 8.62
C GLN A 694 31.70 -25.49 7.74
N LEU A 695 32.73 -25.15 6.96
CA LEU A 695 32.74 -23.96 6.10
C LEU A 695 31.87 -24.12 4.84
N GLU A 696 31.77 -25.32 4.29
CA GLU A 696 30.86 -25.63 3.18
C GLU A 696 29.39 -25.54 3.64
N HIS A 697 29.06 -26.16 4.77
CA HIS A 697 27.71 -26.14 5.36
C HIS A 697 27.31 -24.72 5.80
N MET A 698 28.24 -23.94 6.33
CA MET A 698 28.05 -22.51 6.63
C MET A 698 27.77 -21.68 5.37
N ALA A 699 28.46 -21.93 4.26
CA ALA A 699 28.20 -21.23 3.01
C ALA A 699 26.83 -21.60 2.42
N ALA A 700 26.41 -22.87 2.51
CA ALA A 700 25.07 -23.32 2.14
C ALA A 700 23.97 -22.66 3.01
N ALA A 701 24.15 -22.60 4.34
CA ALA A 701 23.22 -21.94 5.26
C ALA A 701 22.90 -20.49 4.86
N PHE A 702 23.92 -19.70 4.52
CA PHE A 702 23.71 -18.35 3.99
C PHE A 702 22.94 -18.34 2.67
N ARG A 703 23.25 -19.24 1.72
CA ARG A 703 22.54 -19.26 0.43
C ARG A 703 21.08 -19.69 0.59
N HIS A 704 20.78 -20.63 1.48
CA HIS A 704 19.42 -21.02 1.83
C HIS A 704 18.64 -19.82 2.42
N TRP A 705 19.20 -19.14 3.44
CA TRP A 705 18.64 -17.88 3.98
C TRP A 705 18.46 -16.79 2.91
N SER A 706 19.30 -16.80 1.86
CA SER A 706 19.18 -15.88 0.72
C SER A 706 18.04 -16.23 -0.24
N ARG A 707 17.50 -17.46 -0.23
CA ARG A 707 16.29 -17.85 -0.98
C ARG A 707 15.03 -17.66 -0.15
N GLU A 708 15.08 -17.95 1.15
CA GLU A 708 13.98 -17.69 2.08
C GLU A 708 13.73 -16.18 2.31
N GLY A 709 14.62 -15.31 1.84
CA GLY A 709 14.44 -13.85 1.85
C GLY A 709 14.88 -13.17 3.15
N TYR A 710 15.78 -13.78 3.93
CA TYR A 710 16.20 -13.26 5.24
C TYR A 710 17.26 -12.14 5.17
N VAL A 711 17.66 -11.72 3.97
CA VAL A 711 18.75 -10.75 3.75
C VAL A 711 18.30 -9.32 4.02
N GLU A 712 18.94 -8.65 4.99
CA GLU A 712 18.74 -7.24 5.31
C GLU A 712 20.04 -6.45 5.03
N GLY A 713 20.32 -6.21 3.75
CA GLY A 713 21.50 -5.48 3.27
C GLY A 713 22.83 -6.18 3.56
N MET A 714 23.52 -5.78 4.64
CA MET A 714 24.76 -6.40 5.12
C MET A 714 24.66 -6.92 6.57
N SER A 715 23.45 -6.99 7.09
CA SER A 715 23.14 -7.41 8.46
C SER A 715 23.06 -8.94 8.56
N GLY A 716 23.38 -9.49 9.73
CA GLY A 716 23.36 -10.92 9.97
C GLY A 716 24.70 -11.62 9.75
N HIS A 717 24.90 -12.67 10.54
CA HIS A 717 26.15 -13.38 10.71
C HIS A 717 25.88 -14.79 11.22
N ILE A 718 26.77 -15.68 10.85
CA ILE A 718 26.89 -17.02 11.38
C ILE A 718 28.32 -17.13 11.89
N SER A 719 28.52 -17.79 13.02
CA SER A 719 29.85 -18.22 13.46
C SER A 719 29.88 -19.73 13.67
N VAL A 720 31.06 -20.33 13.48
CA VAL A 720 31.34 -21.72 13.86
C VAL A 720 32.71 -21.86 14.49
N ARG A 721 32.78 -22.44 15.69
CA ARG A 721 34.01 -22.68 16.45
C ARG A 721 34.95 -23.57 15.65
N ASP A 722 36.22 -23.19 15.60
CA ASP A 722 37.24 -23.97 14.91
C ASP A 722 37.50 -25.30 15.66
N PRO A 723 37.61 -26.44 14.94
CA PRO A 723 37.69 -27.76 15.58
C PRO A 723 39.06 -28.05 16.20
N GLU A 724 40.08 -27.23 15.93
CA GLU A 724 41.46 -27.34 16.45
C GLU A 724 41.78 -26.17 17.40
N ILE A 725 41.32 -24.96 17.07
CA ILE A 725 41.57 -23.73 17.83
C ILE A 725 40.26 -23.30 18.53
N HIS A 726 39.93 -23.95 19.64
CA HIS A 726 38.62 -23.79 20.32
C HIS A 726 38.31 -22.36 20.81
N ASP A 727 39.32 -21.52 21.03
CA ASP A 727 39.20 -20.08 21.34
C ASP A 727 39.15 -19.19 20.09
N ALA A 728 38.76 -19.77 18.95
CA ALA A 728 38.52 -19.05 17.70
C ALA A 728 37.29 -19.61 16.96
N PHE A 729 36.69 -18.77 16.12
CA PHE A 729 35.57 -19.13 15.27
C PHE A 729 35.68 -18.51 13.87
N TRP A 730 35.15 -19.24 12.90
CA TRP A 730 34.96 -18.78 11.53
C TRP A 730 33.69 -17.94 11.42
N THR A 731 33.73 -16.83 10.68
CA THR A 731 32.58 -15.94 10.44
C THR A 731 32.60 -15.41 9.00
N ASN A 732 31.44 -14.95 8.52
CA ASN A 732 31.31 -14.37 7.18
C ASN A 732 31.94 -12.96 7.06
N PRO A 733 32.46 -12.60 5.86
CA PRO A 733 32.93 -11.25 5.57
C PRO A 733 31.78 -10.23 5.50
N LEU A 734 32.01 -9.06 6.08
CA LEU A 734 31.09 -7.92 6.03
C LEU A 734 30.86 -7.47 4.58
N GLY A 735 29.60 -7.23 4.21
CA GLY A 735 29.26 -6.70 2.89
C GLY A 735 29.56 -7.65 1.73
N LYS A 736 29.47 -8.97 1.92
CA LYS A 736 29.21 -9.93 0.84
C LYS A 736 27.78 -10.47 0.99
N HIS A 737 27.02 -10.45 -0.12
CA HIS A 737 25.64 -10.92 -0.12
C HIS A 737 25.56 -12.42 0.17
N PHE A 738 24.58 -12.85 0.97
CA PHE A 738 24.48 -14.23 1.45
C PHE A 738 24.45 -15.26 0.31
N GLY A 739 23.61 -15.03 -0.72
CA GLY A 739 23.55 -15.85 -1.94
C GLY A 739 24.85 -15.94 -2.77
N LEU A 740 25.92 -15.21 -2.40
CA LEU A 740 27.23 -15.23 -3.06
C LEU A 740 28.37 -15.76 -2.17
N LEU A 741 28.08 -16.17 -0.94
CA LEU A 741 29.09 -16.72 -0.02
C LEU A 741 29.57 -18.11 -0.44
N LYS A 742 30.81 -18.42 -0.07
CA LYS A 742 31.56 -19.66 -0.29
C LYS A 742 32.35 -20.01 0.98
N ALA A 743 32.74 -21.28 1.16
CA ALA A 743 33.67 -21.67 2.22
C ALA A 743 34.99 -20.85 2.15
N SER A 744 35.46 -20.61 0.93
CA SER A 744 36.65 -19.80 0.60
C SER A 744 36.55 -18.30 0.93
N ASP A 745 35.37 -17.80 1.37
CA ASP A 745 35.19 -16.42 1.84
C ASP A 745 35.38 -16.24 3.35
N MET A 746 35.35 -17.32 4.13
CA MET A 746 35.19 -17.22 5.60
C MET A 746 36.47 -16.74 6.30
N ILE A 747 36.28 -16.05 7.43
CA ILE A 747 37.33 -15.37 8.21
C ILE A 747 37.46 -16.05 9.57
N LEU A 748 38.67 -16.45 9.97
CA LEU A 748 38.92 -17.01 11.30
C LEU A 748 39.35 -15.90 12.28
N VAL A 749 38.58 -15.74 13.36
CA VAL A 749 38.75 -14.69 14.38
C VAL A 749 38.86 -15.34 15.76
N ASN A 750 39.78 -14.88 16.61
CA ASN A 750 39.87 -15.35 17.99
C ASN A 750 38.86 -14.63 18.91
N LEU A 751 38.66 -15.12 20.14
CA LEU A 751 37.72 -14.51 21.11
C LEU A 751 38.08 -13.07 21.54
N ASP A 752 39.27 -12.55 21.22
CA ASP A 752 39.65 -11.14 21.43
C ASP A 752 39.32 -10.22 20.23
N GLY A 753 38.86 -10.78 19.11
CA GLY A 753 38.52 -10.03 17.88
C GLY A 753 39.67 -9.90 16.87
N ALA A 754 40.81 -10.56 17.11
CA ALA A 754 41.92 -10.58 16.17
C ALA A 754 41.65 -11.56 15.01
N VAL A 755 41.79 -11.10 13.76
CA VAL A 755 41.72 -11.96 12.57
C VAL A 755 43.00 -12.77 12.46
N ILE A 756 42.94 -14.04 12.89
CA ILE A 756 44.09 -14.95 12.89
C ILE A 756 44.20 -15.77 11.60
N GLY A 757 43.13 -15.99 10.84
CA GLY A 757 43.15 -16.80 9.61
C GLY A 757 42.03 -16.47 8.62
N GLY A 758 41.84 -17.35 7.63
CA GLY A 758 40.82 -17.21 6.60
C GLY A 758 41.05 -16.09 5.59
N ASN A 759 39.99 -15.72 4.87
CA ASN A 759 40.04 -14.77 3.77
C ASN A 759 40.11 -13.32 4.27
N ARG A 760 41.22 -12.62 3.99
CA ARG A 760 41.46 -11.25 4.47
C ARG A 760 41.13 -10.15 3.45
N THR A 761 40.37 -10.46 2.39
CA THR A 761 39.98 -9.45 1.38
C THR A 761 38.87 -8.49 1.84
N LYS A 762 38.16 -8.85 2.92
CA LYS A 762 37.14 -8.05 3.59
C LYS A 762 37.24 -8.23 5.12
N PRO A 763 36.80 -7.28 5.94
CA PRO A 763 36.76 -7.44 7.40
C PRO A 763 35.55 -8.29 7.86
N PRO A 764 35.59 -8.87 9.07
CA PRO A 764 34.39 -9.39 9.73
C PRO A 764 33.49 -8.24 10.23
N ASN A 765 32.26 -8.56 10.66
CA ASN A 765 31.34 -7.59 11.26
C ASN A 765 31.61 -7.44 12.77
N THR A 766 31.99 -6.26 13.25
CA THR A 766 32.27 -5.98 14.67
C THR A 766 31.06 -6.23 15.59
N ALA A 767 29.86 -5.86 15.18
CA ALA A 767 28.65 -6.04 16.00
C ALA A 767 28.29 -7.52 16.16
N GLY A 768 28.41 -8.28 15.05
CA GLY A 768 28.24 -9.73 15.06
C GLY A 768 29.32 -10.43 15.87
N PHE A 769 30.58 -10.01 15.73
CA PHE A 769 31.68 -10.54 16.52
C PHE A 769 31.41 -10.43 18.03
N LEU A 770 31.00 -9.25 18.53
CA LEU A 770 30.78 -9.04 19.97
C LEU A 770 29.71 -9.96 20.55
N ILE A 771 28.57 -10.14 19.86
CA ILE A 771 27.51 -11.06 20.31
C ILE A 771 27.99 -12.52 20.25
N HIS A 772 28.57 -12.93 19.13
CA HIS A 772 28.93 -14.34 18.89
C HIS A 772 30.10 -14.78 19.79
N ALA A 773 31.08 -13.90 20.05
CA ALA A 773 32.19 -14.17 20.98
C ALA A 773 31.71 -14.31 22.42
N ALA A 774 30.78 -13.46 22.88
CA ALA A 774 30.20 -13.58 24.22
C ALA A 774 29.44 -14.91 24.39
N VAL A 775 28.64 -15.30 23.40
CA VAL A 775 27.93 -16.60 23.39
C VAL A 775 28.92 -17.77 23.40
N HIS A 776 29.92 -17.80 22.50
CA HIS A 776 30.92 -18.89 22.45
C HIS A 776 31.80 -18.97 23.71
N LYS A 777 31.99 -17.86 24.44
CA LYS A 777 32.73 -17.80 25.71
C LYS A 777 31.88 -18.27 26.90
N ALA A 778 30.59 -17.95 26.92
CA ALA A 778 29.66 -18.37 27.96
C ALA A 778 29.15 -19.82 27.80
N ARG A 779 29.10 -20.31 26.56
CA ARG A 779 28.61 -21.65 26.19
C ARG A 779 29.68 -22.41 25.38
N PRO A 780 30.60 -23.14 26.03
CA PRO A 780 31.59 -23.97 25.34
C PRO A 780 30.95 -25.05 24.44
N ASP A 781 29.80 -25.57 24.87
CA ASP A 781 28.95 -26.53 24.16
C ASP A 781 28.32 -25.98 22.87
N VAL A 782 28.24 -24.65 22.74
CA VAL A 782 27.79 -24.00 21.51
C VAL A 782 28.96 -23.91 20.52
N HIS A 783 28.84 -24.70 19.46
CA HIS A 783 29.78 -24.72 18.34
C HIS A 783 29.38 -23.77 17.22
N ALA A 784 28.08 -23.51 17.00
CA ALA A 784 27.60 -22.57 16.00
C ALA A 784 26.59 -21.58 16.57
N VAL A 785 26.65 -20.32 16.11
CA VAL A 785 25.71 -19.24 16.46
C VAL A 785 25.20 -18.60 15.17
N CYS A 786 23.88 -18.46 15.04
CA CYS A 786 23.19 -17.99 13.84
C CYS A 786 22.32 -16.77 14.17
N HIS A 787 22.46 -15.68 13.41
CA HIS A 787 21.67 -14.46 13.59
C HIS A 787 21.45 -13.73 12.25
N CYS A 788 20.24 -13.23 12.00
CA CYS A 788 20.01 -12.19 11.01
C CYS A 788 18.78 -11.31 11.37
N HIS A 789 18.39 -10.42 10.46
CA HIS A 789 17.28 -9.47 10.65
C HIS A 789 16.06 -9.87 9.81
N SER A 790 15.75 -11.17 9.77
CA SER A 790 14.65 -11.78 9.03
C SER A 790 13.27 -11.17 9.38
N MET A 791 12.35 -11.17 8.42
CA MET A 791 11.18 -10.29 8.43
C MET A 791 10.21 -10.57 9.60
N TYR A 792 9.84 -11.83 9.79
CA TYR A 792 8.83 -12.22 10.77
C TYR A 792 9.39 -12.30 12.18
N GLY A 793 10.64 -12.74 12.34
CA GLY A 793 11.37 -12.72 13.60
C GLY A 793 11.60 -11.31 14.13
N LYS A 794 11.98 -10.36 13.24
CA LYS A 794 12.06 -8.93 13.56
C LYS A 794 10.69 -8.32 13.87
N ALA A 795 9.63 -8.73 13.18
CA ALA A 795 8.27 -8.28 13.48
C ALA A 795 7.74 -8.83 14.82
N TRP A 796 8.01 -10.09 15.15
CA TRP A 796 7.60 -10.71 16.40
C TRP A 796 8.41 -10.19 17.60
N SER A 797 9.71 -9.95 17.44
CA SER A 797 10.56 -9.45 18.53
C SER A 797 10.18 -8.05 19.03
N VAL A 798 9.40 -7.27 18.27
CA VAL A 798 8.81 -6.00 18.73
C VAL A 798 7.91 -6.19 19.95
N PHE A 799 7.22 -7.34 20.07
CA PHE A 799 6.32 -7.61 21.20
C PHE A 799 7.05 -8.04 22.47
N GLY A 800 8.33 -8.44 22.40
CA GLY A 800 9.07 -8.93 23.56
C GLY A 800 8.47 -10.19 24.20
N ARG A 801 7.80 -11.06 23.40
CA ARG A 801 7.12 -12.27 23.85
C ARG A 801 7.81 -13.54 23.33
N ARG A 802 7.78 -14.60 24.14
CA ARG A 802 8.11 -15.96 23.72
C ARG A 802 7.13 -16.45 22.65
N LEU A 803 7.55 -17.39 21.81
CA LEU A 803 6.64 -18.17 20.96
C LEU A 803 5.75 -19.07 21.83
N GLU A 804 4.49 -19.22 21.41
CA GLU A 804 3.54 -20.16 22.01
C GLU A 804 3.64 -21.53 21.29
N MET A 805 3.28 -22.61 21.99
CA MET A 805 3.30 -23.97 21.41
C MET A 805 2.04 -24.18 20.54
N LEU A 806 1.99 -23.48 19.40
CA LEU A 806 0.86 -23.50 18.44
C LEU A 806 0.90 -24.68 17.47
N THR A 807 2.08 -25.25 17.26
CA THR A 807 2.39 -26.24 16.23
C THR A 807 3.41 -27.24 16.75
N GLN A 808 3.50 -28.40 16.09
CA GLN A 808 4.57 -29.37 16.31
C GLN A 808 5.95 -28.69 16.19
N ASP A 809 6.21 -27.95 15.12
CA ASP A 809 7.45 -27.18 14.93
C ASP A 809 7.76 -26.16 16.03
N ALA A 810 6.75 -25.51 16.63
CA ALA A 810 6.97 -24.58 17.75
C ALA A 810 7.46 -25.31 19.02
N CYS A 811 7.14 -26.60 19.16
CA CYS A 811 7.59 -27.41 20.29
C CYS A 811 9.11 -27.61 20.31
N LYS A 812 9.80 -27.49 19.17
CA LYS A 812 11.27 -27.42 19.08
C LYS A 812 11.87 -26.31 19.99
N PHE A 813 11.06 -25.33 20.42
CA PHE A 813 11.44 -24.21 21.29
C PHE A 813 10.80 -24.26 22.69
N ARG A 814 10.29 -25.42 23.15
CA ARG A 814 9.58 -25.57 24.43
C ARG A 814 10.40 -25.14 25.64
N GLY A 815 9.73 -24.53 26.63
CA GLY A 815 10.32 -24.24 27.93
C GLY A 815 11.57 -23.36 27.82
N ASP A 816 12.67 -23.77 28.44
CA ASP A 816 13.95 -23.03 28.43
C ASP A 816 14.77 -23.20 27.14
N ALA A 817 14.27 -23.94 26.14
CA ALA A 817 14.93 -24.06 24.84
C ALA A 817 14.90 -22.74 24.05
N HIS A 818 13.99 -21.81 24.38
CA HIS A 818 14.13 -20.41 23.94
C HIS A 818 13.79 -19.37 25.00
N SER A 819 14.35 -18.17 24.83
CA SER A 819 14.15 -17.02 25.71
C SER A 819 13.86 -15.72 24.95
N VAL A 820 13.74 -14.62 25.69
CA VAL A 820 13.61 -13.26 25.15
C VAL A 820 14.62 -12.37 25.85
N TYR A 821 15.58 -11.82 25.11
CA TYR A 821 16.38 -10.69 25.58
C TYR A 821 15.53 -9.43 25.50
N ASN A 822 14.99 -9.00 26.64
CA ASN A 822 13.96 -7.95 26.74
C ASN A 822 14.53 -6.52 26.88
N SER A 823 15.70 -6.27 26.29
CA SER A 823 16.37 -4.98 26.23
C SER A 823 16.84 -4.69 24.80
N TYR A 824 17.31 -3.47 24.55
CA TYR A 824 17.82 -3.03 23.24
C TYR A 824 18.78 -1.85 23.45
N GLY A 825 20.09 -2.09 23.38
CA GLY A 825 21.13 -1.06 23.54
C GLY A 825 21.33 -0.19 22.29
N GLY A 826 20.97 -0.70 21.11
CA GLY A 826 21.10 -0.02 19.83
C GLY A 826 21.83 -0.89 18.80
N VAL A 827 22.82 -0.30 18.11
CA VAL A 827 23.80 -1.08 17.34
C VAL A 827 24.86 -1.57 18.32
N VAL A 828 25.07 -2.88 18.40
CA VAL A 828 26.00 -3.50 19.35
C VAL A 828 27.44 -3.08 19.02
N LEU A 829 27.99 -2.18 19.83
CA LEU A 829 29.36 -1.66 19.73
C LEU A 829 30.16 -1.81 21.03
N GLY A 830 29.55 -2.36 22.08
CA GLY A 830 30.17 -2.70 23.36
C GLY A 830 29.94 -4.17 23.72
N PRO A 831 30.83 -4.79 24.52
CA PRO A 831 30.74 -6.21 24.87
C PRO A 831 29.56 -6.55 25.79
N GLU A 832 29.16 -5.58 26.63
CA GLU A 832 28.11 -5.70 27.66
C GLU A 832 26.79 -6.26 27.10
N GLU A 833 26.37 -5.85 25.90
CA GLU A 833 25.15 -6.34 25.26
C GLU A 833 25.30 -7.78 24.72
N GLY A 834 26.50 -8.19 24.30
CA GLY A 834 26.79 -9.59 24.00
C GLY A 834 26.71 -10.49 25.24
N GLU A 835 27.24 -10.01 26.36
CA GLU A 835 27.20 -10.72 27.65
C GLU A 835 25.77 -10.86 28.18
N MET A 836 24.95 -9.80 28.13
CA MET A 836 23.53 -9.87 28.50
C MET A 836 22.70 -10.76 27.55
N ILE A 837 23.03 -10.84 26.25
CA ILE A 837 22.39 -11.76 25.31
C ILE A 837 22.76 -13.22 25.64
N ALA A 838 24.00 -13.49 26.02
CA ALA A 838 24.45 -14.82 26.45
C ALA A 838 23.81 -15.24 27.78
N GLU A 839 23.70 -14.32 28.76
CA GLU A 839 22.95 -14.55 30.00
C GLU A 839 21.47 -14.85 29.72
N ALA A 840 20.82 -14.06 28.84
CA ALA A 840 19.43 -14.25 28.47
C ALA A 840 19.18 -15.57 27.71
N LEU A 841 20.15 -16.06 26.91
CA LEU A 841 20.10 -17.39 26.28
C LEU A 841 20.23 -18.51 27.33
N GLY A 842 21.03 -18.28 28.37
CA GLY A 842 21.20 -19.21 29.49
C GLY A 842 21.87 -20.54 29.13
N PRO A 843 21.86 -21.52 30.06
CA PRO A 843 22.60 -22.78 29.90
C PRO A 843 21.89 -23.84 29.04
N LYS A 844 20.60 -23.66 28.72
CA LYS A 844 19.79 -24.60 27.93
C LYS A 844 19.19 -24.00 26.67
N GLY A 845 19.25 -22.68 26.49
CA GLY A 845 18.68 -22.02 25.32
C GLY A 845 19.36 -22.49 24.04
N LYS A 846 18.52 -22.87 23.08
CA LYS A 846 18.84 -23.05 21.65
C LYS A 846 18.49 -21.82 20.82
N ALA A 847 17.60 -20.96 21.33
CA ALA A 847 17.21 -19.72 20.67
C ALA A 847 16.94 -18.55 21.64
N CYS A 848 17.08 -17.32 21.16
CA CYS A 848 16.78 -16.10 21.90
C CYS A 848 16.13 -15.06 20.96
N ILE A 849 14.97 -14.55 21.36
CA ILE A 849 14.29 -13.45 20.67
C ILE A 849 14.93 -12.15 21.15
N LEU A 850 15.66 -11.48 20.26
CA LEU A 850 16.32 -10.21 20.56
C LEU A 850 15.31 -9.08 20.34
N ARG A 851 14.77 -8.52 21.43
CA ARG A 851 13.67 -7.55 21.38
C ARG A 851 14.00 -6.37 20.46
N ASN A 852 13.04 -6.00 19.61
CA ASN A 852 13.15 -4.94 18.60
C ASN A 852 14.32 -5.10 17.59
N HIS A 853 15.00 -6.25 17.57
CA HIS A 853 16.22 -6.49 16.79
C HIS A 853 16.06 -7.67 15.81
N GLY A 854 15.74 -8.87 16.30
CA GLY A 854 15.66 -10.08 15.46
C GLY A 854 15.65 -11.37 16.29
N LEU A 855 16.19 -12.45 15.73
CA LEU A 855 16.36 -13.74 16.39
C LEU A 855 17.85 -14.09 16.50
N LEU A 856 18.21 -14.96 17.45
CA LEU A 856 19.51 -15.62 17.53
C LEU A 856 19.29 -17.09 17.88
N THR A 857 20.01 -18.01 17.24
CA THR A 857 19.95 -19.46 17.49
C THR A 857 21.34 -20.05 17.63
N VAL A 858 21.44 -21.21 18.28
CA VAL A 858 22.71 -21.90 18.57
C VAL A 858 22.59 -23.41 18.38
N GLY A 859 23.73 -24.07 18.14
CA GLY A 859 23.80 -25.53 17.97
C GLY A 859 25.21 -26.10 18.05
N GLN A 860 25.31 -27.43 17.96
CA GLN A 860 26.55 -28.21 17.86
C GLN A 860 27.08 -28.26 16.41
N THR A 861 26.21 -28.02 15.43
CA THR A 861 26.51 -27.87 14.00
C THR A 861 25.94 -26.56 13.47
N VAL A 862 26.45 -26.09 12.33
CA VAL A 862 25.89 -24.89 11.67
C VAL A 862 24.48 -25.19 11.16
N ASP A 863 24.30 -26.41 10.67
CA ASP A 863 23.07 -27.04 10.24
C ASP A 863 21.97 -26.95 11.31
N GLU A 864 22.22 -27.42 12.54
CA GLU A 864 21.29 -27.33 13.66
C GLU A 864 20.91 -25.86 13.92
N ALA A 865 21.91 -24.99 14.07
CA ALA A 865 21.67 -23.58 14.37
C ALA A 865 20.89 -22.86 13.24
N ALA A 866 21.18 -23.17 11.97
CA ALA A 866 20.55 -22.56 10.80
C ALA A 866 19.14 -23.12 10.54
N PHE A 867 18.91 -24.41 10.75
CA PHE A 867 17.56 -24.99 10.69
C PHE A 867 16.69 -24.46 11.83
N LEU A 868 17.19 -24.41 13.06
CA LEU A 868 16.47 -23.80 14.18
C LEU A 868 16.14 -22.32 13.89
N TYR A 869 17.04 -21.58 13.21
CA TYR A 869 16.74 -20.22 12.76
C TYR A 869 15.58 -20.20 11.75
N THR A 870 15.66 -21.02 10.69
CA THR A 870 14.63 -21.12 9.65
C THR A 870 13.28 -21.55 10.22
N SER A 871 13.26 -22.51 11.15
CA SER A 871 12.05 -22.93 11.85
C SER A 871 11.50 -21.81 12.74
N MET A 872 12.34 -21.14 13.54
CA MET A 872 11.89 -20.05 14.43
C MET A 872 11.30 -18.87 13.65
N GLU A 873 11.90 -18.48 12.52
CA GLU A 873 11.36 -17.46 11.60
C GLU A 873 9.99 -17.85 11.06
N ARG A 874 9.83 -19.11 10.63
CA ARG A 874 8.54 -19.65 10.15
C ARG A 874 7.51 -19.72 11.29
N GLN A 875 7.90 -20.06 12.52
CA GLN A 875 6.99 -20.02 13.67
C GLN A 875 6.64 -18.58 14.09
N CYS A 876 7.54 -17.60 13.95
CA CYS A 876 7.19 -16.18 14.13
C CYS A 876 6.13 -15.75 13.10
N ARG A 877 6.21 -16.22 11.85
CA ARG A 877 5.18 -16.00 10.83
C ARG A 877 3.84 -16.65 11.20
N VAL A 878 3.84 -17.91 11.63
CA VAL A 878 2.63 -18.62 12.08
C VAL A 878 2.00 -17.91 13.28
N GLN A 879 2.79 -17.55 14.28
CA GLN A 879 2.37 -16.81 15.48
C GLN A 879 1.71 -15.48 15.11
N LEU A 880 2.30 -14.67 14.22
CA LEU A 880 1.73 -13.40 13.75
C LEU A 880 0.36 -13.59 13.07
N LEU A 881 0.20 -14.65 12.27
CA LEU A 881 -1.07 -14.99 11.60
C LEU A 881 -2.12 -15.51 12.59
N ALA A 882 -1.72 -16.35 13.54
CA ALA A 882 -2.59 -16.88 14.59
C ALA A 882 -3.09 -15.78 15.54
N GLU A 883 -2.23 -14.83 15.90
CA GLU A 883 -2.61 -13.67 16.73
C GLU A 883 -3.54 -12.71 15.97
N ALA A 884 -3.36 -12.54 14.66
CA ALA A 884 -4.30 -11.77 13.83
C ALA A 884 -5.69 -12.45 13.75
N ALA A 885 -5.75 -13.78 13.70
CA ALA A 885 -7.01 -14.53 13.78
C ALA A 885 -7.65 -14.44 15.17
N ALA A 886 -6.86 -14.56 16.24
CA ALA A 886 -7.31 -14.45 17.63
C ALA A 886 -7.84 -13.05 17.97
N ALA A 887 -7.22 -11.99 17.45
CA ALA A 887 -7.72 -10.62 17.55
C ALA A 887 -9.10 -10.41 16.89
N ASN A 888 -9.52 -11.32 16.01
CA ASN A 888 -10.86 -11.34 15.41
C ASN A 888 -11.84 -12.32 16.10
N GLY A 889 -11.45 -12.89 17.25
CA GLY A 889 -12.32 -13.72 18.09
C GLY A 889 -12.27 -15.23 17.81
N LEU A 890 -11.31 -15.71 17.01
CA LEU A 890 -11.08 -17.15 16.79
C LEU A 890 -10.10 -17.67 17.87
N PRO A 891 -10.53 -18.49 18.84
CA PRO A 891 -9.65 -18.94 19.91
C PRO A 891 -8.54 -19.86 19.38
N LYS A 892 -7.31 -19.64 19.88
CA LYS A 892 -6.18 -20.54 19.64
C LYS A 892 -6.35 -21.80 20.49
N VAL A 893 -6.14 -22.97 19.89
CA VAL A 893 -5.91 -24.22 20.62
C VAL A 893 -4.40 -24.41 20.66
N LEU A 894 -3.83 -24.67 21.85
CA LEU A 894 -2.41 -24.91 22.03
C LEU A 894 -2.15 -26.42 22.05
N VAL A 895 -0.95 -26.84 21.65
CA VAL A 895 -0.42 -28.17 21.94
C VAL A 895 -0.29 -28.31 23.46
N THR A 896 -0.68 -29.45 24.04
CA THR A 896 -0.58 -29.64 25.50
C THR A 896 0.88 -29.73 25.95
N ASP A 897 1.13 -29.47 27.24
CA ASP A 897 2.49 -29.52 27.78
C ASP A 897 3.18 -30.90 27.65
N GLU A 898 2.39 -31.98 27.64
CA GLU A 898 2.86 -33.37 27.46
C GLU A 898 3.21 -33.66 25.99
N GLU A 899 2.29 -33.38 25.06
CA GLU A 899 2.52 -33.50 23.61
C GLU A 899 3.70 -32.62 23.15
N ALA A 900 3.78 -31.38 23.66
CA ALA A 900 4.86 -30.47 23.36
C ALA A 900 6.19 -30.96 23.92
N GLN A 901 6.20 -31.64 25.08
CA GLN A 901 7.43 -32.24 25.62
C GLN A 901 7.91 -33.40 24.75
N PHE A 902 7.00 -34.29 24.33
CA PHE A 902 7.34 -35.37 23.40
C PHE A 902 7.87 -34.83 22.06
N ASN A 903 7.19 -33.84 21.47
CA ASN A 903 7.65 -33.19 20.25
C ASN A 903 9.02 -32.51 20.44
N PHE A 904 9.29 -31.91 21.61
CA PHE A 904 10.61 -31.35 21.93
C PHE A 904 11.69 -32.45 22.01
N ASP A 905 11.44 -33.53 22.74
CA ASP A 905 12.40 -34.63 22.95
C ASP A 905 12.70 -35.42 21.66
N VAL A 906 11.83 -35.36 20.65
CA VAL A 906 12.09 -35.87 19.30
C VAL A 906 12.72 -34.80 18.40
N GLU A 907 12.02 -33.70 18.15
CA GLU A 907 12.33 -32.78 17.06
C GLU A 907 13.40 -31.72 17.39
N SER A 908 13.66 -31.49 18.68
CA SER A 908 14.75 -30.59 19.10
C SER A 908 16.09 -31.33 19.25
N ASP A 909 16.17 -32.61 18.94
CA ASP A 909 17.43 -33.37 18.97
C ASP A 909 18.44 -32.85 17.93
N PRO A 910 19.75 -32.75 18.25
CA PRO A 910 20.77 -32.24 17.32
C PRO A 910 20.92 -33.05 16.03
N GLU A 911 20.75 -34.38 16.07
CA GLU A 911 20.82 -35.24 14.88
C GLU A 911 19.61 -34.99 13.97
N ILE A 912 18.41 -34.83 14.55
CA ILE A 912 17.20 -34.44 13.80
C ILE A 912 17.38 -33.05 13.18
N CYS A 913 17.80 -32.05 13.95
CA CYS A 913 18.01 -30.69 13.45
C CYS A 913 19.11 -30.61 12.38
N TYR A 914 20.12 -31.50 12.43
CA TYR A 914 21.10 -31.67 11.37
C TYR A 914 20.48 -32.25 10.09
N CYS A 915 19.75 -33.37 10.20
CA CYS A 915 19.10 -34.02 9.06
C CYS A 915 18.04 -33.13 8.39
N GLU A 916 17.26 -32.39 9.17
CA GLU A 916 16.29 -31.38 8.71
C GLU A 916 16.95 -30.22 7.94
N PHE A 917 18.23 -29.93 8.19
CA PHE A 917 18.96 -28.98 7.34
C PHE A 917 19.44 -29.60 6.02
N GLN A 918 19.70 -30.92 5.97
CA GLN A 918 20.35 -31.52 4.80
C GLN A 918 19.47 -31.42 3.53
N VAL A 919 18.14 -31.43 3.65
CA VAL A 919 17.24 -31.22 2.51
C VAL A 919 17.39 -29.83 1.88
N TYR A 920 17.87 -28.83 2.64
CA TYR A 920 18.23 -27.51 2.12
C TYR A 920 19.68 -27.48 1.60
N TYR A 921 20.61 -28.20 2.24
CA TYR A 921 21.99 -28.34 1.78
C TYR A 921 22.08 -29.02 0.41
N ASP A 922 21.38 -30.14 0.20
CA ASP A 922 21.35 -30.88 -1.06
C ASP A 922 20.74 -30.03 -2.18
N LEU A 923 19.70 -29.25 -1.86
CA LEU A 923 19.09 -28.29 -2.79
C LEU A 923 20.05 -27.15 -3.14
N GLU A 924 20.86 -26.67 -2.19
CA GLU A 924 21.93 -25.70 -2.46
C GLU A 924 23.04 -26.27 -3.36
N ASP A 925 23.39 -27.55 -3.19
CA ASP A 925 24.45 -28.21 -3.95
C ASP A 925 24.02 -28.40 -5.41
N GLU A 926 22.82 -28.96 -5.63
CA GLU A 926 22.23 -29.16 -6.96
C GLU A 926 21.98 -27.82 -7.68
N LEU A 927 21.31 -26.84 -7.02
CA LEU A 927 21.00 -25.55 -7.65
C LEU A 927 22.23 -24.68 -7.94
N SER A 928 23.38 -24.97 -7.33
CA SER A 928 24.62 -24.20 -7.55
C SER A 928 25.75 -25.00 -8.21
N GLY A 929 25.57 -26.29 -8.49
CA GLY A 929 26.65 -27.17 -8.93
C GLY A 929 27.83 -27.18 -7.95
N GLY A 930 27.55 -27.15 -6.65
CA GLY A 930 28.54 -27.03 -5.58
C GLY A 930 29.32 -25.71 -5.53
N ALA A 931 28.88 -24.64 -6.22
CA ALA A 931 29.62 -23.38 -6.30
C ALA A 931 29.69 -22.56 -4.99
N PHE A 932 29.25 -23.09 -3.86
CA PHE A 932 29.56 -22.59 -2.51
C PHE A 932 30.77 -23.28 -1.86
N LYS A 933 31.16 -24.47 -2.33
CA LYS A 933 32.18 -25.29 -1.67
C LYS A 933 33.59 -24.72 -1.81
N ASN A 934 33.89 -24.08 -2.96
CA ASN A 934 35.10 -23.31 -3.22
C ASN A 934 34.78 -22.15 -4.16
#